data_AF-J5GH32-F1
#
_entry.id   AF-J5GH32-F1
#
_cell.length_a   1.000
_cell.length_b   1.000
_cell.length_c   1.000
_cell.angle_alpha   90.00
_cell.angle_beta   90.00
_cell.angle_gamma   90.00
#
_symmetry.space_group_name_H-M   'P 1'
#
loop_
_entity.id
_entity.type
_entity.pdbx_description
1 polymer ?
#
loop_
_entity_poly.entity_id
_entity_poly.type
_entity_poly.pdbx_seq_one_letter_code
_entity_poly.pdbx_strand_id
1 'polypeptide(L)'
;MKKTLLNKFILVTTMGTILVTGVGRNIFIKDINAFTTKKGTVDVSALNVRSNAGTGNNTVATLERDTSVTVLDEVNSDGMYWYKISFNTGSGDREGYVAKNYIKTESTAKYTTDKNFESEIAGFPESYKNRLRALHAEYPNWKFVVQNVDISWDEVIRNESIVGVNLVKKNAKSSWKSTARGAYNWSNGTWPGFDSNEWVAASESIIRYYMDPRNFLDSTNIFQFLNHGYTTGEQTEEGVEKMLKGTFMESKSSIKSTAPSETAAPTTSATTATTTIAADSTTQAKTSGTNKNSTVSYSSVKAPESVQSSEGKVYSANTNGPVADPNENANLVGPGVESGTASTTAKEELPTVEDKDNGPGYTEPASAPVFEPTTEFNDTANGPGVVNSDTIKESVSASNNINVSTGSSSSTENTNSNALSNGTTYVDMIMDAAKSSGVNPYVIAAMLIQEQGVKGTSGLISGATGIYNFFNIEAYQSGNQSATSRGLAWAGSGNTYLRPWNTKAKAIIGGAMFYGSTYSKAGQNTFYLKKFNVLGENKYKHQYMTNIEGAKNEGAMLSRAYSEEDKKGVFTFHIPVYRDMPELPEVMPTGDGSPNNRLSSLSISGYNITPSFSSDNYSYTVELPSNVNNVNIKANAADASTTISGIGDIELNYSNSTVDIIVTAQNGTKEKYSINIKRGN
;
A
#
# COMPACT_ATOMS: atom_id res chain seq x y z
N MET A 1 12.88 34.63 44.77
CA MET A 1 13.17 35.78 43.87
C MET A 1 13.12 35.31 42.42
N LYS A 2 12.95 36.20 41.43
CA LYS A 2 12.99 35.83 40.01
C LYS A 2 14.44 35.68 39.52
N LYS A 3 14.71 34.68 38.66
CA LYS A 3 15.41 34.90 37.38
C LYS A 3 15.28 33.68 36.46
N THR A 4 14.88 33.95 35.22
CA THR A 4 14.85 33.01 34.10
C THR A 4 16.25 32.76 33.55
N LEU A 5 16.47 31.58 32.98
CA LEU A 5 17.47 31.37 31.93
C LEU A 5 16.76 30.87 30.66
N LEU A 6 17.32 31.23 29.51
CA LEU A 6 16.63 31.26 28.23
C LEU A 6 17.32 30.33 27.24
N ASN A 7 16.60 29.34 26.70
CA ASN A 7 17.11 28.51 25.61
C ASN A 7 17.40 29.38 24.37
N LYS A 8 18.65 29.36 23.91
CA LYS A 8 19.03 29.83 22.58
C LYS A 8 19.32 28.63 21.68
N PHE A 9 18.27 28.06 21.09
CA PHE A 9 18.43 27.33 19.84
C PHE A 9 18.83 28.33 18.75
N ILE A 10 19.95 28.09 18.06
CA ILE A 10 20.35 28.91 16.92
C ILE A 10 19.59 28.40 15.70
N LEU A 11 18.47 29.07 15.39
CA LEU A 11 17.70 28.82 14.19
C LEU A 11 18.45 29.44 12.99
N VAL A 12 19.24 28.65 12.27
CA VAL A 12 19.95 29.07 11.06
C VAL A 12 18.93 29.27 9.94
N THR A 13 18.30 30.44 9.94
CA THR A 13 17.31 30.85 8.95
C THR A 13 18.04 31.63 7.86
N THR A 14 18.53 30.93 6.83
CA THR A 14 19.16 31.55 5.66
C THR A 14 18.12 32.21 4.73
N MET A 15 17.45 33.25 5.22
CA MET A 15 16.76 34.19 4.35
C MET A 15 17.79 34.93 3.49
N GLY A 16 17.77 34.65 2.18
CA GLY A 16 18.55 35.38 1.19
C GLY A 16 17.98 36.79 0.95
N THR A 17 18.19 37.70 1.90
CA THR A 17 17.81 39.12 1.75
C THR A 17 18.71 39.78 0.71
N ILE A 18 18.29 39.81 -0.56
CA ILE A 18 18.98 40.54 -1.62
C ILE A 18 18.76 42.05 -1.37
N LEU A 19 19.73 42.69 -0.71
CA LEU A 19 19.70 44.12 -0.45
C LEU A 19 20.12 44.89 -1.71
N VAL A 20 19.17 45.13 -2.64
CA VAL A 20 19.45 45.87 -3.89
C VAL A 20 19.56 47.38 -3.61
N THR A 21 20.77 47.82 -3.27
CA THR A 21 21.10 49.26 -3.24
C THR A 21 21.46 49.75 -4.64
N GLY A 22 20.53 50.43 -5.32
CA GLY A 22 20.87 51.31 -6.45
C GLY A 22 20.02 51.18 -7.72
N VAL A 23 19.21 52.22 -7.96
CA VAL A 23 18.85 52.76 -9.29
C VAL A 23 18.30 51.78 -10.36
N GLY A 24 16.99 51.50 -10.25
CA GLY A 24 16.08 51.73 -11.37
C GLY A 24 16.16 50.82 -12.60
N ARG A 25 15.71 49.56 -12.47
CA ARG A 25 15.02 48.82 -13.55
C ARG A 25 13.82 48.07 -12.97
N ASN A 26 12.75 47.93 -13.75
CA ASN A 26 11.59 47.12 -13.37
C ASN A 26 11.97 45.64 -13.38
N ILE A 27 12.23 45.08 -12.22
CA ILE A 27 12.40 43.64 -12.04
C ILE A 27 11.00 43.04 -11.92
N PHE A 28 10.63 42.17 -12.88
CA PHE A 28 9.48 41.28 -12.69
C PHE A 28 9.80 40.34 -11.53
N ILE A 29 9.12 40.52 -10.39
CA ILE A 29 9.08 39.50 -9.36
C ILE A 29 8.26 38.35 -9.95
N LYS A 30 8.96 37.27 -10.31
CA LYS A 30 8.34 35.99 -10.61
C LYS A 30 8.21 35.26 -9.29
N ASP A 31 6.99 34.91 -8.88
CA ASP A 31 6.75 34.31 -7.57
C ASP A 31 7.53 33.00 -7.40
N ILE A 32 8.49 33.01 -6.49
CA ILE A 32 9.24 31.82 -6.08
C ILE A 32 8.45 31.18 -4.94
N ASN A 33 7.57 30.25 -5.29
CA ASN A 33 6.97 29.34 -4.32
C ASN A 33 8.08 28.47 -3.71
N ALA A 34 8.63 28.91 -2.57
CA ALA A 34 9.64 28.18 -1.84
C ALA A 34 9.02 26.91 -1.24
N PHE A 35 9.57 25.74 -1.57
CA PHE A 35 9.12 24.46 -1.01
C PHE A 35 9.31 24.47 0.51
N THR A 36 8.23 24.22 1.26
CA THR A 36 8.28 24.14 2.73
C THR A 36 8.91 22.81 3.13
N THR A 37 10.08 22.87 3.77
CA THR A 37 10.84 21.67 4.11
C THR A 37 10.08 20.76 5.09
N LYS A 38 10.02 19.46 4.78
CA LYS A 38 9.37 18.43 5.62
C LYS A 38 10.44 17.54 6.26
N LYS A 39 10.17 17.03 7.47
CA LYS A 39 10.95 15.91 8.05
C LYS A 39 10.38 14.59 7.55
N GLY A 40 11.19 13.53 7.58
CA GLY A 40 10.72 12.19 7.26
C GLY A 40 11.77 11.10 7.51
N THR A 41 11.37 9.86 7.30
CA THR A 41 12.19 8.66 7.49
C THR A 41 12.10 7.70 6.29
N VAL A 42 13.12 6.88 6.08
CA VAL A 42 13.16 5.90 4.98
C VAL A 42 12.20 4.73 5.24
N ASP A 43 11.27 4.47 4.32
CA ASP A 43 10.20 3.45 4.45
C ASP A 43 10.38 2.22 3.52
N VAL A 44 11.62 1.93 3.16
CA VAL A 44 12.06 0.68 2.48
C VAL A 44 13.29 0.14 3.20
N SER A 45 13.63 -1.13 2.99
CA SER A 45 14.81 -1.78 3.60
C SER A 45 16.10 -1.01 3.30
N ALA A 46 16.35 -0.70 2.02
CA ALA A 46 17.46 0.11 1.56
C ALA A 46 17.02 1.06 0.43
N LEU A 47 17.46 2.32 0.48
CA LEU A 47 17.07 3.40 -0.43
C LEU A 47 18.29 4.01 -1.11
N ASN A 48 18.43 3.80 -2.42
CA ASN A 48 19.45 4.46 -3.24
C ASN A 48 19.12 5.95 -3.44
N VAL A 49 19.96 6.82 -2.88
CA VAL A 49 19.97 8.27 -3.13
C VAL A 49 20.78 8.53 -4.40
N ARG A 50 20.27 9.35 -5.31
CA ARG A 50 20.86 9.62 -6.63
C ARG A 50 21.38 11.06 -6.77
N SER A 51 22.30 11.25 -7.71
CA SER A 51 22.92 12.55 -8.01
C SER A 51 21.93 13.58 -8.60
N ASN A 52 20.86 13.12 -9.25
CA ASN A 52 19.78 13.95 -9.79
C ASN A 52 18.47 13.13 -9.79
N ALA A 53 17.33 13.79 -9.96
CA ALA A 53 16.02 13.15 -10.06
C ALA A 53 15.90 12.33 -11.36
N GLY A 54 15.71 11.02 -11.22
CA GLY A 54 15.57 10.07 -12.33
C GLY A 54 16.29 8.75 -12.04
N THR A 55 15.71 7.64 -12.49
CA THR A 55 16.16 6.26 -12.29
C THR A 55 17.49 5.93 -12.98
N GLY A 56 17.85 6.67 -14.03
CA GLY A 56 19.13 6.55 -14.72
C GLY A 56 20.31 7.27 -14.04
N ASN A 57 20.07 8.06 -12.99
CA ASN A 57 21.12 8.84 -12.34
C ASN A 57 21.97 8.01 -11.36
N ASN A 58 23.25 8.33 -11.26
CA ASN A 58 24.23 7.65 -10.40
C ASN A 58 23.79 7.65 -8.92
N THR A 59 23.88 6.49 -8.26
CA THR A 59 23.71 6.38 -6.80
C THR A 59 24.89 7.07 -6.09
N VAL A 60 24.60 7.98 -5.16
CA VAL A 60 25.58 8.73 -4.36
C VAL A 60 25.62 8.29 -2.90
N ALA A 61 24.58 7.62 -2.42
CA ALA A 61 24.50 6.95 -1.12
C ALA A 61 23.39 5.89 -1.14
N THR A 62 23.42 4.98 -0.19
CA THR A 62 22.28 4.11 0.15
C THR A 62 21.93 4.36 1.61
N LEU A 63 20.64 4.51 1.93
CA LEU A 63 20.13 4.74 3.28
C LEU A 63 19.29 3.54 3.72
N GLU A 64 19.52 3.05 4.92
CA GLU A 64 18.72 1.97 5.52
C GLU A 64 17.34 2.48 5.95
N ARG A 65 16.39 1.56 6.16
CA ARG A 65 15.09 1.83 6.79
C ARG A 65 15.22 2.70 8.05
N ASP A 66 14.21 3.54 8.28
CA ASP A 66 14.06 4.47 9.41
C ASP A 66 15.12 5.58 9.51
N THR A 67 16.09 5.64 8.59
CA THR A 67 17.05 6.77 8.49
C THR A 67 16.31 8.10 8.35
N SER A 68 16.55 9.04 9.27
CA SER A 68 15.94 10.37 9.23
C SER A 68 16.52 11.24 8.09
N VAL A 69 15.65 11.94 7.39
CA VAL A 69 15.99 12.88 6.31
C VAL A 69 15.25 14.21 6.48
N THR A 70 15.67 15.22 5.72
CA THR A 70 14.91 16.48 5.54
C THR A 70 14.61 16.65 4.06
N VAL A 71 13.33 16.67 3.68
CA VAL A 71 12.90 16.98 2.32
C VAL A 71 13.08 18.48 2.08
N LEU A 72 13.76 18.82 0.99
CA LEU A 72 14.14 20.18 0.62
C LEU A 72 13.33 20.71 -0.58
N ASP A 73 12.96 19.83 -1.50
CA ASP A 73 12.29 20.17 -2.76
C ASP A 73 11.56 18.93 -3.34
N GLU A 74 10.59 19.15 -4.22
CA GLU A 74 9.84 18.11 -4.97
C GLU A 74 9.91 18.37 -6.48
N VAL A 75 10.36 17.37 -7.25
CA VAL A 75 10.50 17.48 -8.72
C VAL A 75 9.96 16.23 -9.43
N ASN A 76 9.19 16.42 -10.50
CA ASN A 76 8.74 15.32 -11.36
C ASN A 76 9.82 14.98 -12.41
N SER A 77 10.27 13.72 -12.45
CA SER A 77 11.27 13.20 -13.40
C SER A 77 11.10 11.68 -13.58
N ASP A 78 11.35 11.15 -14.79
CA ASP A 78 11.04 9.76 -15.18
C ASP A 78 9.60 9.32 -14.82
N GLY A 79 8.62 10.22 -14.98
CA GLY A 79 7.20 9.94 -14.66
C GLY A 79 6.90 9.66 -13.19
N MET A 80 7.71 10.22 -12.29
CA MET A 80 7.59 10.05 -10.85
C MET A 80 8.01 11.32 -10.11
N TYR A 81 7.39 11.61 -8.97
CA TYR A 81 7.91 12.63 -8.06
C TYR A 81 9.12 12.13 -7.26
N TRP A 82 10.17 12.94 -7.26
CA TRP A 82 11.39 12.77 -6.49
C TRP A 82 11.48 13.86 -5.43
N TYR A 83 11.83 13.47 -4.21
CA TYR A 83 12.27 14.43 -3.20
C TYR A 83 13.77 14.68 -3.34
N LYS A 84 14.16 15.97 -3.38
CA LYS A 84 15.50 16.36 -2.99
C LYS A 84 15.57 16.28 -1.47
N ILE A 85 16.53 15.52 -0.93
CA ILE A 85 16.71 15.34 0.52
C ILE A 85 18.08 15.84 0.97
N SER A 86 18.14 16.36 2.20
CA SER A 86 19.34 16.38 3.03
C SER A 86 19.33 15.19 3.99
N PHE A 87 20.47 14.52 4.11
CA PHE A 87 20.68 13.32 4.93
C PHE A 87 22.12 13.30 5.48
N ASN A 88 22.40 12.53 6.53
CA ASN A 88 23.72 12.45 7.14
C ASN A 88 24.09 11.00 7.46
N THR A 89 25.21 10.53 6.90
CA THR A 89 25.75 9.17 7.08
C THR A 89 27.01 9.15 7.95
N GLY A 90 27.09 10.04 8.94
CA GLY A 90 28.26 10.23 9.81
C GLY A 90 29.41 11.04 9.19
N SER A 91 29.32 11.40 7.91
CA SER A 91 30.32 12.20 7.16
C SER A 91 29.95 13.69 7.04
N GLY A 92 28.98 14.16 7.81
CA GLY A 92 28.33 15.46 7.61
C GLY A 92 27.12 15.39 6.68
N ASP A 93 26.37 16.49 6.59
CA ASP A 93 25.14 16.59 5.81
C ASP A 93 25.44 16.57 4.31
N ARG A 94 24.65 15.80 3.57
CA ARG A 94 24.77 15.60 2.12
C ARG A 94 23.41 15.75 1.46
N GLU A 95 23.40 16.23 0.23
CA GLU A 95 22.18 16.30 -0.59
C GLU A 95 22.13 15.21 -1.66
N GLY A 96 20.92 14.86 -2.09
CA GLY A 96 20.67 14.00 -3.24
C GLY A 96 19.17 13.79 -3.46
N TYR A 97 18.80 12.94 -4.43
CA TYR A 97 17.41 12.73 -4.83
C TYR A 97 16.95 11.29 -4.57
N VAL A 98 15.73 11.14 -4.06
CA VAL A 98 15.09 9.84 -3.80
C VAL A 98 13.66 9.84 -4.35
N ALA A 99 13.15 8.67 -4.73
CA ALA A 99 11.75 8.54 -5.12
C ALA A 99 10.85 8.87 -3.91
N LYS A 100 9.88 9.78 -4.10
CA LYS A 100 9.02 10.38 -3.05
C LYS A 100 8.56 9.38 -2.00
N ASN A 101 7.95 8.28 -2.43
CA ASN A 101 7.32 7.27 -1.57
C ASN A 101 8.25 6.59 -0.58
N TYR A 102 9.54 6.53 -0.88
CA TYR A 102 10.49 5.84 -0.01
C TYR A 102 10.88 6.70 1.19
N ILE A 103 10.36 7.92 1.29
CA ILE A 103 10.37 8.78 2.48
C ILE A 103 8.96 8.94 3.03
N LYS A 104 8.72 8.42 4.23
CA LYS A 104 7.52 8.72 5.03
C LYS A 104 7.72 10.09 5.67
N THR A 105 6.95 11.09 5.25
CA THR A 105 7.03 12.46 5.79
C THR A 105 6.24 12.61 7.09
N GLU A 106 6.79 13.39 8.03
CA GLU A 106 6.07 13.85 9.22
C GLU A 106 5.10 14.98 8.81
N SER A 107 3.82 14.86 9.18
CA SER A 107 2.87 15.96 9.02
C SER A 107 3.20 17.08 10.00
N THR A 108 3.53 18.26 9.48
CA THR A 108 3.76 19.47 10.28
C THR A 108 2.45 20.23 10.55
N ALA A 109 1.35 19.80 9.93
CA ALA A 109 0.03 20.40 10.09
C ALA A 109 -0.57 20.03 11.46
N LYS A 110 -0.88 21.05 12.27
CA LYS A 110 -1.51 20.85 13.58
C LYS A 110 -3.02 20.80 13.41
N TYR A 111 -3.60 19.61 13.62
CA TYR A 111 -5.04 19.43 13.63
C TYR A 111 -5.71 20.36 14.66
N THR A 112 -6.71 21.12 14.21
CA THR A 112 -7.64 21.90 15.04
C THR A 112 -9.01 21.25 14.96
N THR A 113 -9.68 21.06 16.10
CA THR A 113 -10.93 20.28 16.19
C THR A 113 -12.02 20.78 15.23
N ASP A 114 -12.30 19.96 14.23
CA ASP A 114 -13.35 20.11 13.23
C ASP A 114 -14.49 19.13 13.60
N LYS A 115 -15.67 19.68 13.90
CA LYS A 115 -16.83 18.90 14.32
C LYS A 115 -17.45 18.07 13.21
N ASN A 116 -17.31 18.51 11.95
CA ASN A 116 -17.81 17.75 10.82
C ASN A 116 -16.91 16.52 10.63
N PHE A 117 -15.60 16.74 10.68
CA PHE A 117 -14.60 15.68 10.57
C PHE A 117 -14.70 14.63 11.68
N GLU A 118 -14.76 15.04 12.96
CA GLU A 118 -14.94 14.09 14.08
C GLU A 118 -16.27 13.32 13.99
N SER A 119 -17.27 13.84 13.26
CA SER A 119 -18.53 13.14 12.98
C SER A 119 -18.39 12.14 11.82
N GLU A 120 -17.60 12.46 10.79
CA GLU A 120 -17.27 11.55 9.69
C GLU A 120 -16.47 10.34 10.23
N ILE A 121 -15.39 10.58 10.97
CA ILE A 121 -14.53 9.50 11.50
C ILE A 121 -15.08 8.84 12.77
N ALA A 122 -16.33 9.12 13.16
CA ALA A 122 -16.94 8.60 14.39
C ALA A 122 -16.99 7.06 14.44
N GLY A 123 -17.10 6.40 13.29
CA GLY A 123 -17.12 4.93 13.17
C GLY A 123 -15.76 4.24 13.32
N PHE A 124 -14.64 4.97 13.36
CA PHE A 124 -13.32 4.38 13.53
C PHE A 124 -12.94 4.15 15.00
N PRO A 125 -12.16 3.10 15.32
CA PRO A 125 -11.51 2.98 16.63
C PRO A 125 -10.52 4.13 16.88
N GLU A 126 -10.35 4.53 18.14
CA GLU A 126 -9.52 5.71 18.47
C GLU A 126 -8.04 5.55 18.08
N SER A 127 -7.54 4.30 17.98
CA SER A 127 -6.19 3.97 17.50
C SER A 127 -5.95 4.30 16.00
N TYR A 128 -7.02 4.55 15.23
CA TYR A 128 -6.94 5.08 13.86
C TYR A 128 -6.97 6.62 13.86
N LYS A 129 -7.88 7.23 14.64
CA LYS A 129 -8.28 8.63 14.49
C LYS A 129 -7.14 9.63 14.61
N ASN A 130 -6.13 9.39 15.44
CA ASN A 130 -4.98 10.28 15.55
C ASN A 130 -4.19 10.45 14.24
N ARG A 131 -4.15 9.41 13.39
CA ARG A 131 -3.54 9.53 12.05
C ARG A 131 -4.50 10.15 11.04
N LEU A 132 -5.80 9.83 11.11
CA LEU A 132 -6.82 10.46 10.26
C LEU A 132 -6.89 11.99 10.48
N ARG A 133 -6.83 12.45 11.74
CA ARG A 133 -6.73 13.87 12.11
C ARG A 133 -5.48 14.55 11.52
N ALA A 134 -4.34 13.87 11.55
CA ALA A 134 -3.08 14.39 10.99
C ALA A 134 -3.10 14.46 9.44
N LEU A 135 -3.88 13.61 8.79
CA LEU A 135 -4.13 13.63 7.35
C LEU A 135 -5.13 14.72 6.96
N HIS A 136 -6.26 14.86 7.66
CA HIS A 136 -7.24 15.94 7.43
C HIS A 136 -6.62 17.33 7.63
N ALA A 137 -5.68 17.46 8.56
CA ALA A 137 -4.93 18.70 8.75
C ALA A 137 -4.00 19.05 7.56
N GLU A 138 -3.57 18.07 6.76
CA GLU A 138 -2.74 18.27 5.56
C GLU A 138 -3.61 18.33 4.27
N TYR A 139 -4.70 17.56 4.21
CA TYR A 139 -5.62 17.43 3.06
C TYR A 139 -7.09 17.41 3.53
N PRO A 140 -7.72 18.57 3.79
CA PRO A 140 -9.07 18.66 4.40
C PRO A 140 -10.23 18.25 3.48
N ASN A 141 -9.94 17.82 2.25
CA ASN A 141 -10.90 17.31 1.27
C ASN A 141 -10.87 15.77 1.14
N TRP A 142 -10.02 15.09 1.92
CA TRP A 142 -9.97 13.63 1.96
C TRP A 142 -11.09 13.07 2.85
N LYS A 143 -11.83 12.11 2.31
CA LYS A 143 -12.94 11.41 2.98
C LYS A 143 -12.45 10.04 3.45
N PHE A 144 -12.77 9.65 4.68
CA PHE A 144 -12.36 8.36 5.26
C PHE A 144 -13.58 7.50 5.57
N VAL A 145 -13.76 6.43 4.79
CA VAL A 145 -14.88 5.49 4.89
C VAL A 145 -14.42 4.25 5.66
N VAL A 146 -15.10 3.92 6.76
CA VAL A 146 -14.85 2.69 7.51
C VAL A 146 -15.37 1.47 6.75
N GLN A 147 -14.53 0.46 6.56
CA GLN A 147 -14.91 -0.86 6.08
C GLN A 147 -14.87 -1.86 7.23
N ASN A 148 -16.03 -2.13 7.83
CA ASN A 148 -16.15 -3.13 8.89
C ASN A 148 -15.88 -4.52 8.33
N VAL A 149 -14.84 -5.18 8.82
CA VAL A 149 -14.53 -6.59 8.52
C VAL A 149 -15.08 -7.44 9.66
N ASP A 150 -16.08 -8.28 9.38
CA ASP A 150 -16.77 -9.09 10.39
C ASP A 150 -15.99 -10.38 10.77
N ILE A 151 -14.69 -10.22 11.00
CA ILE A 151 -13.71 -11.26 11.33
C ILE A 151 -12.82 -10.71 12.44
N SER A 152 -12.42 -11.54 13.40
CA SER A 152 -11.47 -11.11 14.44
C SER A 152 -10.03 -11.08 13.92
N TRP A 153 -9.20 -10.22 14.51
CA TRP A 153 -7.80 -10.05 14.11
C TRP A 153 -7.01 -11.37 14.09
N ASP A 154 -7.08 -12.16 15.16
CA ASP A 154 -6.39 -13.45 15.24
C ASP A 154 -7.05 -14.57 14.41
N GLU A 155 -8.23 -14.35 13.81
CA GLU A 155 -8.81 -15.24 12.81
C GLU A 155 -8.34 -14.88 11.40
N VAL A 156 -8.36 -13.60 11.00
CA VAL A 156 -7.86 -13.19 9.69
C VAL A 156 -6.36 -13.48 9.55
N ILE A 157 -5.56 -13.19 10.58
CA ILE A 157 -4.11 -13.44 10.56
C ILE A 157 -3.81 -14.93 10.44
N ARG A 158 -4.61 -15.82 11.06
CA ARG A 158 -4.46 -17.27 10.96
C ARG A 158 -4.74 -17.78 9.54
N ASN A 159 -5.78 -17.25 8.89
CA ASN A 159 -6.15 -17.61 7.53
C ASN A 159 -5.11 -17.11 6.50
N GLU A 160 -4.52 -15.94 6.73
CA GLU A 160 -3.50 -15.34 5.85
C GLU A 160 -2.09 -15.89 6.10
N SER A 161 -1.82 -16.47 7.27
CA SER A 161 -0.55 -17.13 7.62
C SER A 161 -0.44 -18.59 7.13
N ILE A 162 -1.37 -19.04 6.28
CA ILE A 162 -1.25 -20.33 5.59
C ILE A 162 -0.02 -20.30 4.67
N VAL A 163 0.85 -21.32 4.81
CA VAL A 163 2.13 -21.41 4.10
C VAL A 163 1.91 -21.39 2.59
N GLY A 164 2.40 -20.32 1.94
CA GLY A 164 2.28 -20.11 0.49
C GLY A 164 1.30 -19.01 0.08
N VAL A 165 0.36 -18.58 0.95
CA VAL A 165 -0.62 -17.52 0.63
C VAL A 165 0.04 -16.15 0.60
N ASN A 166 0.89 -15.86 1.59
CA ASN A 166 1.68 -14.63 1.67
C ASN A 166 3.18 -14.94 1.59
N LEU A 167 3.89 -14.22 0.73
CA LEU A 167 5.30 -14.42 0.42
C LEU A 167 6.12 -13.13 0.61
N VAL A 168 7.40 -13.30 0.94
CA VAL A 168 8.44 -12.26 0.96
C VAL A 168 9.62 -12.69 0.08
N LYS A 169 10.44 -11.73 -0.36
CA LYS A 169 11.71 -12.08 -1.04
C LYS A 169 12.63 -12.87 -0.12
N LYS A 170 13.36 -13.83 -0.68
CA LYS A 170 14.29 -14.73 0.02
C LYS A 170 15.45 -13.99 0.70
N ASN A 171 15.86 -12.86 0.14
CA ASN A 171 16.86 -11.96 0.71
C ASN A 171 16.30 -10.97 1.77
N ALA A 172 15.01 -11.01 2.08
CA ALA A 172 14.45 -10.28 3.21
C ALA A 172 15.02 -10.80 4.54
N LYS A 173 14.90 -9.98 5.59
CA LYS A 173 15.31 -10.28 6.97
C LYS A 173 14.71 -11.62 7.44
N SER A 174 15.46 -12.42 8.20
CA SER A 174 14.96 -13.73 8.63
C SER A 174 13.72 -13.67 9.54
N SER A 175 13.50 -12.56 10.26
CA SER A 175 12.26 -12.35 11.02
C SER A 175 11.01 -12.13 10.17
N TRP A 176 11.16 -11.86 8.86
CA TRP A 176 10.05 -11.76 7.89
C TRP A 176 9.69 -13.11 7.26
N LYS A 177 10.51 -14.15 7.45
CA LYS A 177 10.39 -15.44 6.77
C LYS A 177 9.87 -16.49 7.76
N SER A 178 8.81 -17.19 7.38
CA SER A 178 8.12 -18.13 8.28
C SER A 178 8.99 -19.34 8.63
N THR A 179 8.86 -19.81 9.87
CA THR A 179 9.43 -21.09 10.36
C THR A 179 8.37 -22.15 10.64
N ALA A 180 7.12 -21.89 10.22
CA ALA A 180 6.02 -22.85 10.32
C ALA A 180 6.32 -24.17 9.58
N ARG A 181 5.58 -25.23 9.92
CA ARG A 181 5.75 -26.55 9.30
C ARG A 181 5.59 -26.47 7.78
N GLY A 182 6.65 -26.81 7.03
CA GLY A 182 6.70 -26.71 5.57
C GLY A 182 7.30 -25.39 5.04
N ALA A 183 7.38 -24.34 5.86
CA ALA A 183 7.99 -23.05 5.48
C ALA A 183 9.51 -22.98 5.74
N TYR A 184 10.08 -23.86 6.57
CA TYR A 184 11.51 -23.88 6.88
C TYR A 184 12.03 -25.30 7.10
N ASN A 185 13.23 -25.59 6.58
CA ASN A 185 13.89 -26.87 6.73
C ASN A 185 14.95 -26.81 7.85
N TRP A 186 14.55 -27.29 9.02
CA TRP A 186 15.37 -27.37 10.23
C TRP A 186 16.63 -28.27 10.11
N SER A 187 16.72 -29.15 9.11
CA SER A 187 17.90 -30.03 8.93
C SER A 187 19.09 -29.35 8.27
N ASN A 188 18.86 -28.28 7.49
CA ASN A 188 19.90 -27.57 6.74
C ASN A 188 19.83 -26.04 6.84
N GLY A 189 18.85 -25.50 7.60
CA GLY A 189 18.70 -24.07 7.87
C GLY A 189 18.15 -23.24 6.70
N THR A 190 17.42 -23.86 5.77
CA THR A 190 16.97 -23.17 4.53
C THR A 190 15.45 -22.99 4.43
N TRP A 191 15.04 -21.92 3.75
CA TRP A 191 13.65 -21.71 3.32
C TRP A 191 13.45 -22.26 1.90
N PRO A 192 12.43 -23.10 1.65
CA PRO A 192 12.04 -23.53 0.31
C PRO A 192 11.42 -22.37 -0.48
N GLY A 193 11.52 -22.44 -1.81
CA GLY A 193 10.93 -21.44 -2.72
C GLY A 193 9.44 -21.68 -2.99
N PHE A 194 8.71 -20.59 -3.21
CA PHE A 194 7.30 -20.56 -3.63
C PHE A 194 7.20 -19.59 -4.81
N ASP A 195 6.34 -19.86 -5.81
CA ASP A 195 6.24 -19.17 -7.12
C ASP A 195 7.53 -19.20 -7.98
N SER A 196 8.69 -18.95 -7.39
CA SER A 196 10.03 -19.12 -7.96
C SER A 196 11.05 -19.42 -6.85
N ASN A 197 12.34 -19.49 -7.19
CA ASN A 197 13.41 -19.64 -6.20
C ASN A 197 13.67 -18.37 -5.36
N GLU A 198 13.06 -17.23 -5.70
CA GLU A 198 13.32 -15.91 -5.09
C GLU A 198 12.30 -15.49 -4.02
N TRP A 199 11.17 -16.19 -3.89
CA TRP A 199 10.15 -15.91 -2.88
C TRP A 199 10.02 -17.06 -1.89
N VAL A 200 9.70 -16.73 -0.64
CA VAL A 200 9.54 -17.68 0.48
C VAL A 200 8.37 -17.26 1.36
N ALA A 201 7.77 -18.20 2.09
CA ALA A 201 6.60 -17.93 2.93
C ALA A 201 6.85 -16.83 3.98
N ALA A 202 5.93 -15.87 4.09
CA ALA A 202 5.97 -14.75 5.02
C ALA A 202 5.64 -15.19 6.46
N SER A 203 6.33 -14.64 7.45
CA SER A 203 6.05 -14.88 8.87
C SER A 203 4.74 -14.20 9.33
N GLU A 204 4.10 -14.76 10.36
CA GLU A 204 2.89 -14.17 10.95
C GLU A 204 3.12 -12.70 11.38
N SER A 205 4.30 -12.37 11.88
CA SER A 205 4.65 -11.01 12.32
C SER A 205 4.77 -9.99 11.18
N ILE A 206 5.27 -10.37 10.00
CA ILE A 206 5.30 -9.47 8.84
C ILE A 206 3.92 -9.37 8.17
N ILE A 207 3.11 -10.44 8.23
CA ILE A 207 1.70 -10.43 7.81
C ILE A 207 0.89 -9.49 8.71
N ARG A 208 0.99 -9.62 10.04
CA ARG A 208 0.38 -8.70 11.02
C ARG A 208 0.70 -7.23 10.72
N TYR A 209 1.98 -6.91 10.49
CA TYR A 209 2.41 -5.56 10.14
C TYR A 209 1.75 -5.03 8.86
N TYR A 210 1.75 -5.83 7.78
CA TYR A 210 1.25 -5.41 6.47
C TYR A 210 -0.28 -5.45 6.34
N MET A 211 -0.95 -6.25 7.16
CA MET A 211 -2.41 -6.22 7.25
C MET A 211 -2.93 -5.08 8.11
N ASP A 212 -2.18 -4.57 9.10
CA ASP A 212 -2.70 -3.54 10.01
C ASP A 212 -2.84 -2.18 9.28
N PRO A 213 -4.07 -1.70 8.99
CA PRO A 213 -4.26 -0.51 8.18
C PRO A 213 -3.69 0.74 8.84
N ARG A 214 -3.61 0.76 10.18
CA ARG A 214 -3.10 1.87 10.98
C ARG A 214 -1.64 2.17 10.68
N ASN A 215 -0.85 1.18 10.25
CA ASN A 215 0.55 1.39 9.87
C ASN A 215 0.70 2.34 8.69
N PHE A 216 -0.26 2.29 7.76
CA PHE A 216 -0.21 2.93 6.44
C PHE A 216 -1.06 4.20 6.31
N LEU A 217 -1.65 4.67 7.40
CA LEU A 217 -2.28 6.00 7.46
C LEU A 217 -1.20 7.09 7.49
N ASP A 218 -0.63 7.37 6.33
CA ASP A 218 0.24 8.50 6.00
C ASP A 218 -0.01 8.94 4.55
N SER A 219 0.50 10.12 4.16
CA SER A 219 0.15 10.80 2.91
C SER A 219 0.65 10.13 1.62
N THR A 220 1.34 8.99 1.73
CA THR A 220 1.76 8.13 0.61
C THR A 220 1.08 6.77 0.69
N ASN A 221 1.20 6.08 1.82
CA ASN A 221 0.81 4.68 1.95
C ASN A 221 -0.71 4.46 2.05
N ILE A 222 -1.48 5.50 2.35
CA ILE A 222 -2.95 5.42 2.43
C ILE A 222 -3.60 5.15 1.07
N PHE A 223 -2.92 5.42 -0.04
CA PHE A 223 -3.43 5.18 -1.39
C PHE A 223 -3.69 3.69 -1.70
N GLN A 224 -3.25 2.75 -0.85
CA GLN A 224 -3.68 1.35 -0.93
C GLN A 224 -5.15 1.13 -0.58
N PHE A 225 -5.76 2.11 0.09
CA PHE A 225 -7.18 2.17 0.49
C PHE A 225 -8.02 3.07 -0.43
N LEU A 226 -7.44 3.68 -1.47
CA LEU A 226 -8.22 4.58 -2.35
C LEU A 226 -9.31 3.77 -3.08
N ASN A 227 -10.52 4.33 -3.14
CA ASN A 227 -11.60 3.75 -3.94
C ASN A 227 -11.20 3.65 -5.42
N HIS A 228 -11.26 2.44 -5.97
CA HIS A 228 -11.06 2.16 -7.39
C HIS A 228 -12.27 2.51 -8.26
N GLY A 229 -13.42 2.86 -7.69
CA GLY A 229 -14.58 3.34 -8.47
C GLY A 229 -14.34 4.69 -9.16
N TYR A 230 -14.86 4.85 -10.38
CA TYR A 230 -14.89 6.13 -11.09
C TYR A 230 -16.04 7.01 -10.58
N THR A 231 -15.74 8.27 -10.23
CA THR A 231 -16.76 9.28 -9.92
C THR A 231 -16.70 10.40 -10.96
N THR A 232 -17.81 10.61 -11.69
CA THR A 232 -17.92 11.68 -12.69
C THR A 232 -17.66 13.04 -12.04
N GLY A 233 -16.60 13.73 -12.47
CA GLY A 233 -16.22 15.06 -11.98
C GLY A 233 -15.24 15.10 -10.80
N GLU A 234 -14.96 13.99 -10.12
CA GLU A 234 -13.85 13.94 -9.13
C GLU A 234 -12.49 13.62 -9.80
N GLN A 235 -12.49 13.01 -11.00
CA GLN A 235 -11.27 12.73 -11.78
C GLN A 235 -11.34 13.38 -13.17
N THR A 236 -10.24 14.02 -13.61
CA THR A 236 -10.18 14.85 -14.83
C THR A 236 -9.03 14.46 -15.77
N GLU A 237 -9.19 14.86 -17.03
CA GLU A 237 -8.20 14.76 -18.09
C GLU A 237 -6.83 15.33 -17.68
N GLU A 238 -6.76 16.53 -17.07
CA GLU A 238 -5.50 17.15 -16.65
C GLU A 238 -4.82 16.40 -15.49
N GLY A 239 -5.58 15.67 -14.68
CA GLY A 239 -5.03 14.72 -13.71
C GLY A 239 -4.30 13.59 -14.41
N VAL A 240 -4.93 12.97 -15.43
CA VAL A 240 -4.31 11.92 -16.23
C VAL A 240 -3.09 12.44 -17.00
N GLU A 241 -3.13 13.65 -17.57
CA GLU A 241 -1.95 14.27 -18.22
C GLU A 241 -0.72 14.33 -17.30
N LYS A 242 -0.90 14.72 -16.03
CA LYS A 242 0.17 14.76 -15.03
C LYS A 242 0.73 13.37 -14.72
N MET A 243 -0.13 12.34 -14.69
CA MET A 243 0.28 10.95 -14.46
C MET A 243 1.07 10.35 -15.61
N LEU A 244 0.67 10.63 -16.86
CA LEU A 244 1.30 10.03 -18.04
C LEU A 244 2.60 10.75 -18.43
N LYS A 245 2.84 11.95 -17.92
CA LYS A 245 4.08 12.72 -18.15
C LYS A 245 5.33 11.89 -17.84
N GLY A 246 6.34 11.96 -18.70
CA GLY A 246 7.59 11.20 -18.57
C GLY A 246 7.45 9.69 -18.83
N THR A 247 6.27 9.20 -19.18
CA THR A 247 6.02 7.80 -19.55
C THR A 247 5.85 7.63 -21.06
N PHE A 248 5.88 6.39 -21.54
CA PHE A 248 5.57 6.04 -22.93
C PHE A 248 4.13 6.41 -23.38
N MET A 249 3.29 6.86 -22.46
CA MET A 249 1.93 7.31 -22.70
C MET A 249 1.76 8.85 -22.64
N GLU A 250 2.84 9.62 -22.40
CA GLU A 250 2.79 11.08 -22.26
C GLU A 250 2.08 11.72 -23.47
N SER A 251 0.92 12.31 -23.20
CA SER A 251 0.06 12.97 -24.17
C SER A 251 -0.89 13.92 -23.46
N LYS A 252 -1.50 14.85 -24.19
CA LYS A 252 -2.58 15.73 -23.71
C LYS A 252 -3.90 15.33 -24.30
N SER A 253 -5.01 15.57 -23.60
CA SER A 253 -6.34 15.26 -24.15
C SER A 253 -6.57 15.94 -25.51
N SER A 254 -7.30 15.26 -26.40
CA SER A 254 -7.80 15.86 -27.63
C SER A 254 -8.98 16.82 -27.38
N ILE A 255 -9.62 16.73 -26.20
CA ILE A 255 -10.62 17.70 -25.75
C ILE A 255 -9.91 19.01 -25.38
N LYS A 256 -10.08 20.03 -26.22
CA LYS A 256 -9.74 21.40 -25.82
C LYS A 256 -10.61 21.80 -24.64
N SER A 257 -10.00 21.95 -23.47
CA SER A 257 -10.66 22.52 -22.30
C SER A 257 -11.23 23.90 -22.65
N THR A 258 -12.55 23.95 -22.89
CA THR A 258 -13.31 25.19 -22.84
C THR A 258 -13.38 25.60 -21.39
N ALA A 259 -12.38 26.38 -20.97
CA ALA A 259 -12.38 27.01 -19.66
C ALA A 259 -13.75 27.65 -19.40
N PRO A 260 -14.31 27.54 -18.18
CA PRO A 260 -15.56 28.20 -17.84
C PRO A 260 -15.41 29.67 -18.17
N SER A 261 -16.19 30.15 -19.15
CA SER A 261 -16.19 31.57 -19.47
C SER A 261 -16.58 32.32 -18.21
N GLU A 262 -15.71 33.22 -17.74
CA GLU A 262 -16.12 34.18 -16.73
C GLU A 262 -17.38 34.86 -17.25
N THR A 263 -18.49 34.67 -16.54
CA THR A 263 -19.80 35.19 -16.97
C THR A 263 -19.78 36.68 -16.74
N ALA A 264 -19.30 37.42 -17.75
CA ALA A 264 -19.13 38.86 -17.70
C ALA A 264 -20.40 39.52 -17.16
N ALA A 265 -20.25 40.29 -16.09
CA ALA A 265 -21.38 40.88 -15.38
C ALA A 265 -22.25 41.69 -16.35
N PRO A 266 -23.58 41.50 -16.38
CA PRO A 266 -24.43 42.10 -17.39
C PRO A 266 -24.46 43.63 -17.23
N THR A 267 -23.72 44.32 -18.10
CA THR A 267 -23.74 45.78 -18.21
C THR A 267 -25.08 46.21 -18.81
N THR A 268 -26.05 46.50 -17.93
CA THR A 268 -27.39 46.98 -18.31
C THR A 268 -27.33 48.39 -18.91
N SER A 269 -27.04 48.48 -20.20
CA SER A 269 -27.26 49.70 -20.98
C SER A 269 -28.74 50.08 -20.95
N ALA A 270 -29.05 51.23 -20.38
CA ALA A 270 -30.43 51.70 -20.27
C ALA A 270 -31.00 52.09 -21.64
N THR A 271 -32.21 51.61 -21.94
CA THR A 271 -33.03 52.10 -23.04
C THR A 271 -34.42 52.40 -22.51
N THR A 272 -34.72 53.68 -22.29
CA THR A 272 -35.98 54.13 -21.70
C THR A 272 -37.13 54.06 -22.72
N ALA A 273 -38.05 53.13 -22.51
CA ALA A 273 -39.34 53.08 -23.22
C ALA A 273 -40.48 53.34 -22.24
N THR A 274 -41.11 54.51 -22.35
CA THR A 274 -42.12 54.98 -21.38
C THR A 274 -43.53 54.55 -21.76
N THR A 275 -44.15 53.70 -20.93
CA THR A 275 -45.61 53.51 -20.90
C THR A 275 -46.07 53.44 -19.43
N THR A 276 -47.27 53.91 -19.13
CA THR A 276 -47.69 54.34 -17.78
C THR A 276 -48.94 53.63 -17.24
N ILE A 277 -49.22 53.86 -15.94
CA ILE A 277 -50.51 53.78 -15.19
C ILE A 277 -50.67 52.60 -14.19
N ALA A 278 -51.08 52.98 -12.97
CA ALA A 278 -51.58 52.20 -11.81
C ALA A 278 -50.57 51.20 -11.16
N ALA A 279 -50.39 51.10 -9.83
CA ALA A 279 -51.32 51.13 -8.67
C ALA A 279 -52.22 49.88 -8.58
N ASP A 280 -52.44 49.23 -7.43
CA ASP A 280 -52.19 49.63 -6.03
C ASP A 280 -51.83 48.40 -5.12
N SER A 281 -51.47 48.65 -3.86
CA SER A 281 -51.67 47.89 -2.60
C SER A 281 -52.12 46.38 -2.63
N THR A 282 -51.77 45.48 -1.68
CA THR A 282 -51.50 45.67 -0.23
C THR A 282 -50.85 44.43 0.47
N THR A 283 -49.88 44.68 1.37
CA THR A 283 -49.60 44.02 2.69
C THR A 283 -49.68 42.50 3.02
N GLN A 284 -48.64 42.06 3.79
CA GLN A 284 -48.68 41.15 4.99
C GLN A 284 -49.02 39.64 4.79
N ALA A 285 -48.60 38.67 5.64
CA ALA A 285 -47.68 38.53 6.80
C ALA A 285 -47.26 37.03 6.89
N LYS A 286 -46.12 36.53 7.42
CA LYS A 286 -45.18 36.83 8.54
C LYS A 286 -45.45 36.07 9.86
N THR A 287 -44.81 34.90 10.01
CA THR A 287 -44.39 34.20 11.27
C THR A 287 -43.26 33.22 10.87
N SER A 288 -42.10 33.03 11.51
CA SER A 288 -41.50 33.39 12.82
C SER A 288 -41.83 32.48 14.02
N GLY A 289 -40.80 31.79 14.53
CA GLY A 289 -40.75 31.05 15.81
C GLY A 289 -39.30 30.65 16.13
N THR A 290 -38.84 30.81 17.39
CA THR A 290 -37.41 30.70 17.79
C THR A 290 -37.29 30.30 19.27
N ASN A 291 -36.15 29.72 19.70
CA ASN A 291 -35.50 29.74 21.05
C ASN A 291 -35.06 28.34 21.58
N LYS A 292 -34.19 28.20 22.61
CA LYS A 292 -32.85 28.80 22.91
C LYS A 292 -32.21 28.10 24.15
N ASN A 293 -30.87 27.93 24.16
CA ASN A 293 -29.90 27.71 25.28
C ASN A 293 -30.26 27.01 26.61
N SER A 294 -29.31 26.21 27.14
CA SER A 294 -28.72 26.36 28.51
C SER A 294 -27.41 25.56 28.70
N THR A 295 -26.64 25.85 29.76
CA THR A 295 -25.24 25.39 29.97
C THR A 295 -24.92 25.13 31.46
N VAL A 296 -24.08 24.14 31.81
CA VAL A 296 -23.47 23.91 33.16
C VAL A 296 -22.03 23.37 33.01
N SER A 297 -21.15 23.56 34.02
CA SER A 297 -19.72 23.17 34.02
C SER A 297 -19.22 22.67 35.40
N TYR A 298 -18.14 21.85 35.43
CA TYR A 298 -17.36 21.47 36.63
C TYR A 298 -15.84 21.41 36.33
N SER A 299 -14.95 21.27 37.33
CA SER A 299 -13.48 21.45 37.14
C SER A 299 -12.54 20.77 38.18
N SER A 300 -11.24 20.68 37.85
CA SER A 300 -10.05 20.34 38.69
C SER A 300 -9.86 18.85 39.12
N VAL A 301 -8.70 18.29 39.52
CA VAL A 301 -7.40 18.79 40.09
C VAL A 301 -6.15 17.91 39.70
N LYS A 302 -5.01 18.55 39.33
CA LYS A 302 -3.54 18.28 39.54
C LYS A 302 -2.89 16.85 39.59
N ALA A 303 -1.59 16.77 39.22
CA ALA A 303 -0.65 15.60 39.31
C ALA A 303 0.65 15.86 40.13
N PRO A 304 1.51 14.84 40.33
CA PRO A 304 3.01 14.90 40.28
C PRO A 304 3.59 13.89 39.24
N GLU A 305 4.73 14.09 38.55
CA GLU A 305 6.17 14.04 38.96
C GLU A 305 6.65 12.66 39.47
N SER A 306 7.83 12.09 39.14
CA SER A 306 9.02 12.44 38.30
C SER A 306 9.80 11.11 37.94
N VAL A 307 11.05 10.92 37.43
CA VAL A 307 12.33 11.67 37.36
C VAL A 307 13.07 11.49 35.99
N GLN A 308 14.19 10.74 35.88
CA GLN A 308 15.17 10.70 34.75
C GLN A 308 16.05 9.43 34.76
N SER A 309 16.77 9.16 33.64
CA SER A 309 18.22 8.78 33.50
C SER A 309 18.53 7.53 32.63
N SER A 310 19.70 7.35 32.00
CA SER A 310 20.56 8.26 31.17
C SER A 310 21.77 7.48 30.56
N GLU A 311 22.14 7.76 29.30
CA GLU A 311 23.44 7.40 28.64
C GLU A 311 23.75 5.89 28.43
N GLY A 312 24.63 5.46 27.52
CA GLY A 312 25.35 6.14 26.43
C GLY A 312 26.50 5.31 25.81
N LYS A 313 26.91 5.62 24.56
CA LYS A 313 27.93 4.95 23.69
C LYS A 313 27.48 3.61 23.08
N VAL A 314 27.53 3.32 21.77
CA VAL A 314 28.36 3.73 20.60
C VAL A 314 29.74 3.07 20.51
N TYR A 315 29.88 2.15 19.54
CA TYR A 315 31.07 2.01 18.67
C TYR A 315 30.65 1.57 17.25
N SER A 316 31.56 1.73 16.29
CA SER A 316 31.25 1.86 14.86
C SER A 316 31.20 0.55 14.07
N ALA A 317 30.39 0.60 13.00
CA ALA A 317 30.29 -0.38 11.93
C ALA A 317 31.62 -0.80 11.28
N ASN A 318 31.58 -1.93 10.56
CA ASN A 318 32.05 -1.91 9.18
C ASN A 318 31.07 -2.69 8.29
N THR A 319 30.67 -2.08 7.16
CA THR A 319 29.65 -2.57 6.24
C THR A 319 30.26 -2.86 4.88
N ASN A 320 29.94 -4.00 4.26
CA ASN A 320 30.00 -4.17 2.81
C ASN A 320 29.12 -5.36 2.38
N GLY A 321 27.97 -5.06 1.78
CA GLY A 321 27.07 -6.01 1.11
C GLY A 321 26.68 -5.46 -0.27
N PRO A 322 26.39 -6.30 -1.27
CA PRO A 322 26.33 -5.89 -2.67
C PRO A 322 25.03 -5.14 -3.06
N VAL A 323 25.14 -4.39 -4.16
CA VAL A 323 24.12 -3.51 -4.75
C VAL A 323 23.11 -4.28 -5.60
N ALA A 324 21.84 -3.84 -5.63
CA ALA A 324 20.80 -4.36 -6.52
C ALA A 324 20.74 -3.66 -7.89
N ASP A 325 20.49 -4.44 -8.95
CA ASP A 325 20.39 -3.99 -10.34
C ASP A 325 18.98 -3.42 -10.66
N PRO A 326 18.85 -2.26 -11.33
CA PRO A 326 17.56 -1.66 -11.69
C PRO A 326 16.79 -2.37 -12.82
N ASN A 327 17.30 -3.46 -13.42
CA ASN A 327 16.64 -4.20 -14.51
C ASN A 327 15.96 -5.52 -14.04
N GLU A 328 15.72 -5.70 -12.75
CA GLU A 328 15.07 -6.91 -12.22
C GLU A 328 13.58 -6.96 -12.60
N ASN A 329 13.26 -7.67 -13.69
CA ASN A 329 11.88 -7.94 -14.10
C ASN A 329 11.16 -8.80 -13.05
N ALA A 330 10.19 -8.22 -12.35
CA ALA A 330 9.26 -8.97 -11.53
C ALA A 330 8.28 -9.77 -12.42
N ASN A 331 8.64 -11.01 -12.76
CA ASN A 331 7.69 -11.96 -13.34
C ASN A 331 6.59 -12.27 -12.30
N LEU A 332 5.46 -11.58 -12.41
CA LEU A 332 4.24 -11.92 -11.70
C LEU A 332 3.43 -12.90 -12.55
N VAL A 333 3.14 -14.07 -11.98
CA VAL A 333 2.22 -15.05 -12.58
C VAL A 333 0.80 -14.61 -12.25
N GLY A 334 0.12 -14.00 -13.22
CA GLY A 334 -1.33 -13.80 -13.13
C GLY A 334 -2.05 -15.15 -13.01
N PRO A 335 -3.16 -15.25 -12.25
CA PRO A 335 -3.81 -16.52 -11.97
C PRO A 335 -4.37 -17.16 -13.24
N GLY A 336 -3.80 -18.31 -13.63
CA GLY A 336 -4.35 -19.15 -14.69
C GLY A 336 -5.56 -19.94 -14.19
N VAL A 337 -6.61 -20.04 -15.01
CA VAL A 337 -7.77 -20.88 -14.70
C VAL A 337 -7.41 -22.35 -14.90
N GLU A 338 -7.48 -23.16 -13.84
CA GLU A 338 -7.21 -24.60 -13.96
C GLU A 338 -8.26 -25.32 -14.82
N SER A 339 -7.78 -26.24 -15.67
CA SER A 339 -8.62 -27.17 -16.43
C SER A 339 -8.01 -28.56 -16.30
N GLY A 340 -8.71 -29.46 -15.61
CA GLY A 340 -8.17 -30.74 -15.18
C GLY A 340 -8.22 -31.83 -16.25
N THR A 341 -7.11 -32.60 -16.37
CA THR A 341 -7.08 -33.94 -16.98
C THR A 341 -6.09 -34.81 -16.22
N ALA A 342 -6.32 -36.13 -16.19
CA ALA A 342 -5.60 -37.08 -15.32
C ALA A 342 -5.01 -38.27 -16.09
N SER A 343 -4.24 -39.12 -15.39
CA SER A 343 -3.55 -40.37 -15.84
C SER A 343 -2.09 -40.17 -16.31
N THR A 344 -1.12 -41.05 -16.00
CA THR A 344 -1.12 -42.30 -15.19
C THR A 344 0.31 -42.74 -14.80
N THR A 345 0.43 -43.48 -13.68
CA THR A 345 1.55 -44.42 -13.30
C THR A 345 2.97 -43.86 -13.13
N ALA A 346 3.84 -44.39 -12.24
CA ALA A 346 3.75 -45.38 -11.15
C ALA A 346 4.83 -45.01 -10.08
N LYS A 347 4.56 -44.99 -8.76
CA LYS A 347 4.29 -46.06 -7.76
C LYS A 347 5.56 -46.66 -7.12
N GLU A 348 5.83 -46.26 -5.87
CA GLU A 348 6.37 -47.13 -4.81
C GLU A 348 5.76 -46.70 -3.45
N GLU A 349 5.84 -47.52 -2.40
CA GLU A 349 4.80 -47.57 -1.34
C GLU A 349 5.26 -47.34 0.12
N LEU A 350 4.51 -46.45 0.82
CA LEU A 350 3.90 -46.64 2.17
C LEU A 350 4.84 -46.84 3.40
N PRO A 351 4.36 -46.82 4.69
CA PRO A 351 2.99 -46.74 5.26
C PRO A 351 2.62 -45.36 5.85
N THR A 352 1.42 -44.81 5.63
CA THR A 352 0.11 -45.09 6.29
C THR A 352 0.09 -45.09 7.83
N VAL A 353 -0.47 -44.01 8.39
CA VAL A 353 -1.36 -44.05 9.57
C VAL A 353 -2.63 -43.28 9.17
N GLU A 354 -3.80 -43.76 9.57
CA GLU A 354 -5.08 -43.12 9.22
C GLU A 354 -5.39 -41.93 10.14
N ASP A 355 -5.99 -40.89 9.57
CA ASP A 355 -7.13 -40.22 10.22
C ASP A 355 -8.16 -39.83 9.14
N LYS A 356 -9.43 -39.66 9.52
CA LYS A 356 -10.55 -39.43 8.60
C LYS A 356 -11.30 -38.15 8.93
N ASP A 357 -11.27 -37.19 8.02
CA ASP A 357 -12.41 -36.29 7.83
C ASP A 357 -12.66 -36.05 6.33
N ASN A 358 -13.93 -35.90 5.96
CA ASN A 358 -14.37 -35.86 4.58
C ASN A 358 -14.52 -34.41 4.10
N GLY A 359 -13.63 -33.96 3.21
CA GLY A 359 -13.83 -32.72 2.49
C GLY A 359 -15.19 -32.72 1.75
N PRO A 360 -16.02 -31.66 1.89
CA PRO A 360 -17.35 -31.65 1.32
C PRO A 360 -17.29 -31.68 -0.22
N GLY A 361 -18.00 -32.62 -0.82
CA GLY A 361 -18.00 -32.84 -2.27
C GLY A 361 -18.67 -31.70 -3.05
N TYR A 362 -18.20 -31.49 -4.28
CA TYR A 362 -18.74 -30.48 -5.18
C TYR A 362 -20.17 -30.82 -5.64
N THR A 363 -21.15 -30.03 -5.19
CA THR A 363 -22.45 -29.88 -5.86
C THR A 363 -22.53 -28.50 -6.50
N GLU A 364 -22.97 -28.46 -7.75
CA GLU A 364 -23.15 -27.25 -8.56
C GLU A 364 -24.06 -26.21 -7.86
N PRO A 365 -23.58 -24.98 -7.58
CA PRO A 365 -24.42 -23.95 -6.97
C PRO A 365 -25.45 -23.42 -7.98
N ALA A 366 -26.73 -23.56 -7.65
CA ALA A 366 -27.82 -22.93 -8.39
C ALA A 366 -27.77 -21.39 -8.28
N SER A 367 -28.44 -20.71 -9.22
CA SER A 367 -28.48 -19.24 -9.29
C SER A 367 -28.89 -18.57 -7.97
N ALA A 368 -27.98 -17.81 -7.37
CA ALA A 368 -28.21 -17.09 -6.12
C ALA A 368 -29.12 -15.85 -6.31
N PRO A 369 -29.89 -15.45 -5.28
CA PRO A 369 -30.77 -14.27 -5.35
C PRO A 369 -29.99 -12.96 -5.30
N VAL A 370 -30.61 -11.89 -5.83
CA VAL A 370 -30.00 -10.54 -5.91
C VAL A 370 -29.86 -9.90 -4.53
N PHE A 371 -28.67 -9.37 -4.25
CA PHE A 371 -28.40 -8.47 -3.14
C PHE A 371 -28.49 -7.01 -3.63
N GLU A 372 -29.31 -6.19 -2.96
CA GLU A 372 -29.51 -4.77 -3.29
C GLU A 372 -28.56 -3.87 -2.47
N PRO A 373 -27.48 -3.30 -3.06
CA PRO A 373 -26.61 -2.36 -2.35
C PRO A 373 -27.31 -1.00 -2.15
N THR A 374 -27.46 -0.58 -0.89
CA THR A 374 -28.11 0.69 -0.54
C THR A 374 -27.24 1.90 -0.93
N THR A 375 -27.64 2.60 -2.01
CA THR A 375 -27.20 3.95 -2.45
C THR A 375 -25.69 4.13 -2.66
N GLU A 376 -25.16 4.43 -3.85
CA GLU A 376 -25.77 5.13 -5.01
C GLU A 376 -25.73 4.30 -6.32
N PHE A 377 -25.49 2.99 -6.28
CA PHE A 377 -25.03 2.22 -7.44
C PHE A 377 -26.09 1.51 -8.32
N ASN A 378 -27.40 1.66 -8.05
CA ASN A 378 -28.45 0.94 -8.77
C ASN A 378 -29.31 1.84 -9.71
N ASP A 379 -28.99 1.83 -11.01
CA ASP A 379 -30.01 1.84 -12.07
C ASP A 379 -29.99 0.47 -12.76
N THR A 380 -31.03 -0.32 -12.52
CA THR A 380 -31.17 -1.70 -13.03
C THR A 380 -31.45 -1.77 -14.54
N ALA A 381 -31.68 -0.64 -15.22
CA ALA A 381 -31.88 -0.58 -16.67
C ALA A 381 -30.59 -0.36 -17.47
N ASN A 382 -29.63 0.43 -16.95
CA ASN A 382 -28.41 0.83 -17.69
C ASN A 382 -27.09 0.63 -16.94
N GLY A 383 -27.13 0.52 -15.61
CA GLY A 383 -25.94 0.45 -14.75
C GLY A 383 -25.12 1.74 -14.69
N PRO A 384 -24.08 1.81 -13.82
CA PRO A 384 -23.23 2.98 -13.69
C PRO A 384 -22.27 3.09 -14.89
N GLY A 385 -22.27 4.24 -15.59
CA GLY A 385 -21.18 4.64 -16.50
C GLY A 385 -21.54 4.88 -17.98
N VAL A 386 -22.81 4.79 -18.40
CA VAL A 386 -23.17 5.05 -19.81
C VAL A 386 -23.07 6.54 -20.16
N VAL A 387 -21.90 6.96 -20.66
CA VAL A 387 -21.69 8.27 -21.30
C VAL A 387 -21.30 8.10 -22.76
N ASN A 388 -21.93 8.92 -23.60
CA ASN A 388 -21.80 9.04 -25.06
C ASN A 388 -21.11 7.89 -25.81
N SER A 389 -21.92 6.93 -26.30
CA SER A 389 -21.43 5.78 -27.06
C SER A 389 -20.63 6.13 -28.31
N ASP A 390 -20.79 7.34 -28.88
CA ASP A 390 -20.13 7.73 -30.12
C ASP A 390 -18.65 8.11 -29.92
N THR A 391 -18.30 8.72 -28.79
CA THR A 391 -16.89 8.97 -28.41
C THR A 391 -16.14 7.65 -28.21
N ILE A 392 -16.75 6.69 -27.52
CA ILE A 392 -16.16 5.34 -27.31
C ILE A 392 -16.01 4.61 -28.65
N LYS A 393 -16.99 4.71 -29.58
CA LYS A 393 -16.86 4.15 -30.93
C LYS A 393 -15.70 4.76 -31.71
N GLU A 394 -15.48 6.07 -31.61
CA GLU A 394 -14.38 6.78 -32.28
C GLU A 394 -13.03 6.31 -31.73
N SER A 395 -12.84 6.31 -30.40
CA SER A 395 -11.65 5.76 -29.73
C SER A 395 -11.38 4.30 -30.11
N VAL A 396 -12.41 3.44 -30.11
CA VAL A 396 -12.29 2.00 -30.47
C VAL A 396 -11.98 1.77 -31.96
N SER A 397 -12.34 2.72 -32.83
CA SER A 397 -12.09 2.67 -34.28
C SER A 397 -10.72 3.23 -34.69
N ALA A 398 -9.99 3.86 -33.76
CA ALA A 398 -8.68 4.45 -34.02
C ALA A 398 -7.67 3.40 -34.52
N SER A 399 -7.09 3.66 -35.70
CA SER A 399 -6.18 2.73 -36.38
C SER A 399 -4.71 2.94 -35.98
N ASN A 400 -3.94 1.84 -35.89
CA ASN A 400 -2.56 1.87 -35.38
C ASN A 400 -1.56 2.41 -36.43
N ASN A 401 -1.47 3.73 -36.60
CA ASN A 401 -0.35 4.33 -37.34
C ASN A 401 0.24 5.55 -36.61
N ILE A 402 1.23 5.29 -35.75
CA ILE A 402 2.17 6.30 -35.24
C ILE A 402 3.45 6.10 -36.03
N ASN A 403 3.80 7.06 -36.90
CA ASN A 403 4.96 6.93 -37.77
C ASN A 403 6.26 7.19 -36.99
N VAL A 404 7.09 6.16 -36.82
CA VAL A 404 8.43 6.29 -36.22
C VAL A 404 9.37 6.96 -37.23
N SER A 405 9.50 8.30 -37.13
CA SER A 405 10.38 9.08 -37.98
C SER A 405 11.64 9.53 -37.25
N THR A 406 12.71 8.73 -37.34
CA THR A 406 14.06 9.15 -36.98
C THR A 406 14.62 10.12 -38.03
N GLY A 407 14.43 11.44 -37.86
CA GLY A 407 15.21 12.44 -38.62
C GLY A 407 14.59 13.82 -38.82
N SER A 408 15.39 14.84 -38.48
CA SER A 408 15.41 16.22 -39.04
C SER A 408 14.15 17.09 -39.04
N SER A 409 14.06 17.95 -38.03
CA SER A 409 13.84 19.41 -38.14
C SER A 409 13.04 19.99 -39.32
N SER A 410 11.80 20.42 -39.05
CA SER A 410 11.28 21.72 -39.48
C SER A 410 10.13 22.17 -38.57
N SER A 411 9.80 23.46 -38.55
CA SER A 411 8.95 24.09 -37.53
C SER A 411 7.44 24.10 -37.86
N THR A 412 6.66 23.41 -37.04
CA THR A 412 5.29 23.80 -36.62
C THR A 412 4.94 23.13 -35.29
N GLU A 413 4.31 23.84 -34.37
CA GLU A 413 4.03 23.33 -33.02
C GLU A 413 2.81 22.37 -32.99
N ASN A 414 3.03 21.11 -33.37
CA ASN A 414 2.13 20.03 -32.97
C ASN A 414 2.64 19.39 -31.68
N THR A 415 2.07 19.78 -30.54
CA THR A 415 2.62 19.49 -29.20
C THR A 415 2.22 18.12 -28.61
N ASN A 416 1.44 17.30 -29.34
CA ASN A 416 1.04 15.96 -28.91
C ASN A 416 1.85 14.87 -29.62
N SER A 417 3.05 14.57 -29.10
CA SER A 417 4.01 13.60 -29.65
C SER A 417 3.58 12.12 -29.61
N ASN A 418 2.40 11.80 -29.06
CA ASN A 418 1.86 10.43 -28.92
C ASN A 418 0.38 10.28 -29.36
N ALA A 419 -0.17 11.22 -30.13
CA ALA A 419 -1.53 11.07 -30.67
C ALA A 419 -1.60 9.95 -31.73
N LEU A 420 -2.73 9.23 -31.79
CA LEU A 420 -3.05 8.29 -32.86
C LEU A 420 -3.40 9.03 -34.17
N SER A 421 -3.48 8.29 -35.28
CA SER A 421 -3.72 8.87 -36.62
C SER A 421 -5.07 9.59 -36.79
N ASN A 422 -6.01 9.43 -35.85
CA ASN A 422 -7.29 10.15 -35.79
C ASN A 422 -7.30 11.27 -34.73
N GLY A 423 -6.20 11.50 -34.00
CA GLY A 423 -6.10 12.49 -32.93
C GLY A 423 -6.31 11.95 -31.50
N THR A 424 -6.90 10.75 -31.32
CA THR A 424 -7.12 10.16 -30.00
C THR A 424 -5.80 9.93 -29.26
N THR A 425 -5.74 10.29 -27.98
CA THR A 425 -4.55 10.18 -27.13
C THR A 425 -4.71 9.12 -26.03
N TYR A 426 -3.62 8.80 -25.30
CA TYR A 426 -3.73 7.86 -24.17
C TYR A 426 -4.58 8.44 -23.03
N VAL A 427 -4.58 9.76 -22.84
CA VAL A 427 -5.49 10.44 -21.90
C VAL A 427 -6.95 10.12 -22.24
N ASP A 428 -7.32 10.33 -23.51
CA ASP A 428 -8.69 10.08 -23.99
C ASP A 428 -9.06 8.59 -23.85
N MET A 429 -8.16 7.67 -24.24
CA MET A 429 -8.34 6.23 -24.09
C MET A 429 -8.52 5.79 -22.62
N ILE A 430 -7.83 6.43 -21.67
CA ILE A 430 -7.92 6.11 -20.25
C ILE A 430 -9.19 6.69 -19.62
N MET A 431 -9.63 7.89 -20.03
CA MET A 431 -10.92 8.43 -19.61
C MET A 431 -12.08 7.62 -20.19
N ASP A 432 -12.01 7.17 -21.44
CA ASP A 432 -13.01 6.27 -22.03
C ASP A 432 -12.99 4.87 -21.40
N ALA A 433 -11.80 4.37 -21.01
CA ALA A 433 -11.66 3.14 -20.24
C ALA A 433 -12.31 3.26 -18.85
N ALA A 434 -12.14 4.39 -18.17
CA ALA A 434 -12.78 4.65 -16.87
C ALA A 434 -14.31 4.66 -16.96
N LYS A 435 -14.84 5.44 -17.91
CA LYS A 435 -16.29 5.49 -18.23
C LYS A 435 -16.85 4.09 -18.53
N SER A 436 -16.16 3.33 -19.39
CA SER A 436 -16.62 1.99 -19.84
C SER A 436 -16.52 0.89 -18.77
N SER A 437 -15.62 1.03 -17.80
CA SER A 437 -15.36 0.01 -16.77
C SER A 437 -16.04 0.33 -15.43
N GLY A 438 -16.25 1.62 -15.12
CA GLY A 438 -16.57 2.12 -13.78
C GLY A 438 -15.34 2.23 -12.86
N VAL A 439 -14.11 2.18 -13.41
CA VAL A 439 -12.85 2.21 -12.65
C VAL A 439 -12.17 3.58 -12.78
N ASN A 440 -11.70 4.13 -11.67
CA ASN A 440 -11.00 5.39 -11.56
C ASN A 440 -9.86 5.50 -12.63
N PRO A 441 -9.84 6.57 -13.46
CA PRO A 441 -8.86 6.71 -14.55
C PRO A 441 -7.42 6.80 -14.02
N TYR A 442 -7.23 7.30 -12.81
CA TYR A 442 -5.93 7.37 -12.16
C TYR A 442 -5.44 5.98 -11.72
N VAL A 443 -6.34 5.10 -11.26
CA VAL A 443 -6.03 3.69 -11.00
C VAL A 443 -5.70 2.97 -12.30
N ILE A 444 -6.45 3.22 -13.39
CA ILE A 444 -6.14 2.68 -14.72
C ILE A 444 -4.74 3.12 -15.17
N ALA A 445 -4.42 4.41 -15.15
CA ALA A 445 -3.11 4.93 -15.54
C ALA A 445 -1.97 4.35 -14.68
N ALA A 446 -2.16 4.22 -13.36
CA ALA A 446 -1.18 3.58 -12.48
C ALA A 446 -0.97 2.10 -12.79
N MET A 447 -2.04 1.33 -13.04
CA MET A 447 -1.94 -0.08 -13.48
C MET A 447 -1.17 -0.19 -14.80
N LEU A 448 -1.49 0.64 -15.80
CA LEU A 448 -0.81 0.64 -17.10
C LEU A 448 0.70 0.93 -16.99
N ILE A 449 1.09 1.85 -16.10
CA ILE A 449 2.51 2.17 -15.82
C ILE A 449 3.19 1.04 -15.03
N GLN A 450 2.49 0.40 -14.09
CA GLN A 450 3.01 -0.72 -13.30
C GLN A 450 3.23 -1.98 -14.16
N GLU A 451 2.26 -2.35 -15.00
CA GLU A 451 2.29 -3.58 -15.80
C GLU A 451 3.25 -3.50 -17.02
N GLN A 452 3.48 -2.31 -17.57
CA GLN A 452 4.31 -2.12 -18.78
C GLN A 452 5.63 -1.37 -18.53
N GLY A 453 5.80 -0.83 -17.32
CA GLY A 453 6.89 0.08 -16.94
C GLY A 453 6.76 1.46 -17.58
N VAL A 454 7.41 2.46 -16.98
CA VAL A 454 7.46 3.86 -17.48
C VAL A 454 7.84 3.96 -18.96
N LYS A 455 8.70 3.05 -19.44
CA LYS A 455 9.19 3.03 -20.84
C LYS A 455 8.34 2.20 -21.81
N GLY A 456 7.37 1.41 -21.35
CA GLY A 456 6.46 0.65 -22.22
C GLY A 456 7.14 -0.37 -23.16
N THR A 457 8.29 -0.93 -22.77
CA THR A 457 9.12 -1.78 -23.65
C THR A 457 8.71 -3.26 -23.67
N SER A 458 7.56 -3.61 -23.10
CA SER A 458 7.08 -4.99 -23.04
C SER A 458 6.67 -5.53 -24.42
N GLY A 459 6.99 -6.80 -24.68
CA GLY A 459 6.54 -7.50 -25.88
C GLY A 459 5.01 -7.53 -26.02
N LEU A 460 4.27 -7.49 -24.91
CA LEU A 460 2.80 -7.51 -24.85
C LEU A 460 2.15 -6.24 -25.42
N ILE A 461 2.88 -5.10 -25.49
CA ILE A 461 2.38 -3.84 -26.08
C ILE A 461 3.20 -3.35 -27.28
N SER A 462 4.21 -4.12 -27.69
CA SER A 462 5.08 -3.82 -28.84
C SER A 462 4.33 -3.62 -30.17
N GLY A 463 3.14 -4.21 -30.32
CA GLY A 463 2.36 -4.21 -31.56
C GLY A 463 2.94 -5.08 -32.69
N ALA A 464 4.04 -5.81 -32.45
CA ALA A 464 4.71 -6.62 -33.47
C ALA A 464 3.84 -7.75 -34.07
N THR A 465 2.78 -8.15 -33.37
CA THR A 465 1.76 -9.13 -33.82
C THR A 465 0.46 -8.48 -34.30
N GLY A 466 0.34 -7.15 -34.25
CA GLY A 466 -0.92 -6.42 -34.41
C GLY A 466 -1.90 -6.55 -33.22
N ILE A 467 -1.52 -7.27 -32.17
CA ILE A 467 -2.30 -7.44 -30.92
C ILE A 467 -1.56 -6.77 -29.76
N TYR A 468 -2.31 -6.23 -28.80
CA TYR A 468 -1.80 -5.58 -27.60
C TYR A 468 -2.47 -6.13 -26.34
N ASN A 469 -1.74 -6.20 -25.23
CA ASN A 469 -2.25 -6.55 -23.90
C ASN A 469 -1.56 -5.70 -22.83
N PHE A 470 -2.19 -4.59 -22.44
CA PHE A 470 -1.60 -3.60 -21.55
C PHE A 470 -1.71 -3.95 -20.05
N PHE A 471 -2.50 -4.96 -19.68
CA PHE A 471 -2.78 -5.35 -18.30
C PHE A 471 -2.19 -6.73 -17.94
N ASN A 472 -1.32 -7.29 -18.81
CA ASN A 472 -0.69 -8.60 -18.63
C ASN A 472 -1.68 -9.76 -18.37
N ILE A 473 -2.93 -9.63 -18.83
CA ILE A 473 -4.00 -10.62 -18.55
C ILE A 473 -3.66 -11.94 -19.26
N GLU A 474 -3.71 -13.04 -18.52
CA GLU A 474 -3.27 -14.40 -18.94
C GLU A 474 -1.79 -14.49 -19.37
N ALA A 475 -0.96 -13.50 -19.01
CA ALA A 475 0.48 -13.49 -19.32
C ALA A 475 1.33 -14.15 -18.21
N TYR A 476 1.17 -15.46 -18.02
CA TYR A 476 2.07 -16.28 -17.19
C TYR A 476 2.87 -17.27 -18.05
N GLN A 477 4.01 -17.75 -17.54
CA GLN A 477 4.75 -18.83 -18.20
C GLN A 477 4.07 -20.18 -17.92
N SER A 478 3.92 -21.03 -18.95
CA SER A 478 3.36 -22.37 -18.79
C SER A 478 4.07 -23.36 -19.72
N GLY A 479 4.75 -24.34 -19.14
CA GLY A 479 5.66 -25.23 -19.88
C GLY A 479 6.68 -24.43 -20.70
N ASN A 480 6.74 -24.72 -22.00
CA ASN A 480 7.62 -24.03 -22.96
C ASN A 480 7.02 -22.72 -23.51
N GLN A 481 5.80 -22.32 -23.11
CA GLN A 481 5.14 -21.13 -23.61
C GLN A 481 5.41 -19.92 -22.70
N SER A 482 5.94 -18.84 -23.26
CA SER A 482 6.24 -17.60 -22.53
C SER A 482 4.98 -16.81 -22.17
N ALA A 483 5.07 -16.03 -21.08
CA ALA A 483 4.05 -15.06 -20.66
C ALA A 483 3.57 -14.17 -21.80
N THR A 484 4.50 -13.58 -22.57
CA THR A 484 4.21 -12.76 -23.75
C THR A 484 3.37 -13.52 -24.79
N SER A 485 3.69 -14.80 -25.05
CA SER A 485 2.94 -15.61 -26.01
C SER A 485 1.52 -15.92 -25.53
N ARG A 486 1.35 -16.23 -24.23
CA ARG A 486 0.02 -16.52 -23.66
C ARG A 486 -0.87 -15.28 -23.60
N GLY A 487 -0.35 -14.17 -23.07
CA GLY A 487 -1.09 -12.92 -22.98
C GLY A 487 -1.50 -12.35 -24.34
N LEU A 488 -0.65 -12.47 -25.38
CA LEU A 488 -1.03 -12.08 -26.75
C LEU A 488 -2.04 -13.06 -27.38
N ALA A 489 -1.92 -14.36 -27.14
CA ALA A 489 -2.87 -15.35 -27.68
C ALA A 489 -4.28 -15.17 -27.09
N TRP A 490 -4.39 -14.90 -25.78
CA TRP A 490 -5.68 -14.61 -25.14
C TRP A 490 -6.23 -13.25 -25.58
N ALA A 491 -5.42 -12.20 -25.65
CA ALA A 491 -5.85 -10.87 -26.11
C ALA A 491 -6.28 -10.86 -27.59
N GLY A 492 -5.67 -11.70 -28.42
CA GLY A 492 -5.97 -11.86 -29.84
C GLY A 492 -7.14 -12.78 -30.17
N SER A 493 -7.85 -13.32 -29.16
CA SER A 493 -8.95 -14.27 -29.35
C SER A 493 -10.15 -13.97 -28.45
N GLY A 494 -11.31 -14.55 -28.79
CA GLY A 494 -12.58 -14.29 -28.09
C GLY A 494 -13.25 -12.96 -28.47
N ASN A 495 -14.41 -12.71 -27.85
CA ASN A 495 -15.31 -11.59 -28.13
C ASN A 495 -15.72 -10.78 -26.88
N THR A 496 -15.32 -11.22 -25.68
CA THR A 496 -15.55 -10.48 -24.42
C THR A 496 -14.52 -9.37 -24.23
N TYR A 497 -14.92 -8.30 -23.53
CA TYR A 497 -14.05 -7.17 -23.18
C TYR A 497 -13.39 -6.50 -24.39
N LEU A 498 -14.14 -6.28 -25.48
CA LEU A 498 -13.64 -5.68 -26.74
C LEU A 498 -12.54 -6.47 -27.47
N ARG A 499 -12.32 -7.75 -27.13
CA ARG A 499 -11.41 -8.63 -27.89
C ARG A 499 -11.96 -8.95 -29.30
N PRO A 500 -11.09 -9.21 -30.29
CA PRO A 500 -9.62 -9.20 -30.21
C PRO A 500 -9.04 -7.79 -30.07
N TRP A 501 -8.02 -7.65 -29.22
CA TRP A 501 -7.35 -6.39 -28.90
C TRP A 501 -6.35 -5.97 -29.98
N ASN A 502 -6.88 -5.73 -31.18
CA ASN A 502 -6.11 -5.33 -32.37
C ASN A 502 -5.87 -3.82 -32.50
N THR A 503 -6.24 -3.02 -31.48
CA THR A 503 -5.87 -1.60 -31.36
C THR A 503 -5.50 -1.29 -29.91
N LYS A 504 -4.65 -0.27 -29.70
CA LYS A 504 -4.29 0.17 -28.33
C LYS A 504 -5.53 0.55 -27.51
N ALA A 505 -6.48 1.25 -28.12
CA ALA A 505 -7.72 1.66 -27.47
C ALA A 505 -8.55 0.45 -26.99
N LYS A 506 -8.73 -0.58 -27.83
CA LYS A 506 -9.42 -1.81 -27.42
C LYS A 506 -8.71 -2.52 -26.27
N ALA A 507 -7.38 -2.57 -26.29
CA ALA A 507 -6.59 -3.21 -25.24
C ALA A 507 -6.66 -2.47 -23.90
N ILE A 508 -6.67 -1.14 -23.93
CA ILE A 508 -6.76 -0.29 -22.74
C ILE A 508 -8.20 -0.30 -22.17
N ILE A 509 -9.20 -0.01 -23.00
CA ILE A 509 -10.61 0.01 -22.59
C ILE A 509 -11.07 -1.40 -22.19
N GLY A 510 -10.75 -2.41 -22.99
CA GLY A 510 -11.09 -3.80 -22.72
C GLY A 510 -10.41 -4.37 -21.47
N GLY A 511 -9.11 -4.08 -21.28
CA GLY A 511 -8.39 -4.48 -20.08
C GLY A 511 -8.93 -3.82 -18.81
N ALA A 512 -9.30 -2.54 -18.88
CA ALA A 512 -9.98 -1.85 -17.78
C ALA A 512 -11.38 -2.43 -17.51
N MET A 513 -12.15 -2.79 -18.55
CA MET A 513 -13.45 -3.47 -18.37
C MET A 513 -13.29 -4.82 -17.64
N PHE A 514 -12.28 -5.62 -18.00
CA PHE A 514 -11.95 -6.87 -17.32
C PHE A 514 -11.54 -6.64 -15.86
N TYR A 515 -10.66 -5.66 -15.59
CA TYR A 515 -10.23 -5.30 -14.24
C TYR A 515 -11.40 -4.82 -13.38
N GLY A 516 -12.28 -3.99 -13.95
CA GLY A 516 -13.47 -3.49 -13.29
C GLY A 516 -14.49 -4.58 -12.95
N SER A 517 -14.74 -5.53 -13.86
CA SER A 517 -15.64 -6.65 -13.59
C SER A 517 -15.09 -7.66 -12.59
N THR A 518 -13.79 -7.98 -12.67
CA THR A 518 -13.18 -9.06 -11.87
C THR A 518 -12.90 -8.62 -10.43
N TYR A 519 -12.53 -7.36 -10.20
CA TYR A 519 -12.10 -6.86 -8.89
C TYR A 519 -13.06 -5.81 -8.32
N SER A 520 -13.18 -4.65 -8.99
CA SER A 520 -13.87 -3.49 -8.40
C SER A 520 -15.37 -3.75 -8.18
N LYS A 521 -16.04 -4.40 -9.14
CA LYS A 521 -17.47 -4.78 -9.04
C LYS A 521 -17.70 -6.05 -8.21
N ALA A 522 -16.63 -6.78 -7.84
CA ALA A 522 -16.67 -7.94 -6.96
C ALA A 522 -16.43 -7.59 -5.48
N GLY A 523 -16.38 -6.30 -5.13
CA GLY A 523 -16.10 -5.82 -3.76
C GLY A 523 -14.62 -5.65 -3.44
N GLN A 524 -13.70 -5.97 -4.36
CA GLN A 524 -12.26 -5.71 -4.21
C GLN A 524 -11.89 -4.33 -4.78
N ASN A 525 -12.50 -3.28 -4.21
CA ASN A 525 -12.43 -1.90 -4.74
C ASN A 525 -11.24 -1.07 -4.21
N THR A 526 -10.22 -1.70 -3.62
CA THR A 526 -8.97 -1.06 -3.17
C THR A 526 -7.79 -2.02 -3.39
N PHE A 527 -6.55 -1.53 -3.43
CA PHE A 527 -5.36 -2.40 -3.54
C PHE A 527 -5.21 -3.33 -2.33
N TYR A 528 -5.61 -2.88 -1.14
CA TYR A 528 -5.67 -3.72 0.05
C TYR A 528 -6.66 -4.89 -0.12
N LEU A 529 -7.88 -4.61 -0.61
CA LEU A 529 -8.88 -5.64 -0.83
C LEU A 529 -8.55 -6.56 -2.02
N LYS A 530 -7.82 -6.07 -3.03
CA LYS A 530 -7.17 -6.93 -4.04
C LYS A 530 -6.18 -7.92 -3.42
N LYS A 531 -5.37 -7.49 -2.43
CA LYS A 531 -4.33 -8.34 -1.84
C LYS A 531 -4.88 -9.38 -0.86
N PHE A 532 -5.80 -8.99 0.01
CA PHE A 532 -6.26 -9.85 1.11
C PHE A 532 -7.70 -10.37 0.92
N ASN A 533 -8.55 -9.63 0.20
CA ASN A 533 -9.96 -9.93 -0.01
C ASN A 533 -10.70 -10.41 1.26
N VAL A 534 -10.79 -9.54 2.26
CA VAL A 534 -11.34 -9.90 3.59
C VAL A 534 -12.83 -9.60 3.74
N LEU A 535 -13.51 -9.19 2.67
CA LEU A 535 -14.93 -8.78 2.68
C LEU A 535 -15.80 -9.76 1.88
N GLY A 536 -17.09 -9.77 2.21
CA GLY A 536 -18.11 -10.57 1.52
C GLY A 536 -18.00 -12.08 1.74
N GLU A 537 -18.80 -12.82 0.97
CA GLU A 537 -18.91 -14.28 1.10
C GLU A 537 -17.67 -15.01 0.54
N ASN A 538 -17.10 -14.49 -0.56
CA ASN A 538 -15.94 -15.06 -1.26
C ASN A 538 -14.57 -14.58 -0.72
N LYS A 539 -14.50 -14.21 0.56
CA LYS A 539 -13.26 -13.82 1.24
C LYS A 539 -12.13 -14.85 1.06
N TYR A 540 -10.88 -14.36 1.04
CA TYR A 540 -9.63 -15.09 0.78
C TYR A 540 -9.49 -15.72 -0.61
N LYS A 541 -10.54 -15.75 -1.45
CA LYS A 541 -10.46 -16.20 -2.86
C LYS A 541 -10.04 -15.04 -3.76
N HIS A 542 -9.53 -15.35 -4.96
CA HIS A 542 -9.21 -14.35 -6.00
C HIS A 542 -8.33 -13.18 -5.49
N GLN A 543 -7.40 -13.45 -4.57
CA GLN A 543 -6.37 -12.49 -4.20
C GLN A 543 -5.46 -12.23 -5.41
N TYR A 544 -5.12 -10.96 -5.67
CA TYR A 544 -4.40 -10.53 -6.85
C TYR A 544 -2.92 -10.98 -6.88
N MET A 545 -2.32 -11.19 -5.72
CA MET A 545 -0.87 -11.41 -5.58
C MET A 545 -0.49 -12.05 -4.24
N THR A 546 0.58 -12.85 -4.27
CA THR A 546 1.19 -13.54 -3.12
C THR A 546 2.15 -12.64 -2.32
N ASN A 547 2.79 -11.64 -2.95
CA ASN A 547 3.70 -10.70 -2.29
C ASN A 547 2.98 -9.88 -1.19
N ILE A 548 3.41 -10.03 0.07
CA ILE A 548 2.81 -9.34 1.23
C ILE A 548 2.94 -7.81 1.15
N GLU A 549 4.00 -7.30 0.51
CA GLU A 549 4.23 -5.85 0.35
C GLU A 549 3.39 -5.24 -0.79
N GLY A 550 2.64 -6.07 -1.53
CA GLY A 550 1.98 -5.72 -2.79
C GLY A 550 1.01 -4.54 -2.69
N ALA A 551 0.05 -4.60 -1.75
CA ALA A 551 -0.96 -3.54 -1.58
C ALA A 551 -0.32 -2.17 -1.25
N LYS A 552 0.66 -2.16 -0.34
CA LYS A 552 1.45 -0.94 -0.03
C LYS A 552 2.15 -0.44 -1.28
N ASN A 553 2.82 -1.31 -2.03
CA ASN A 553 3.62 -0.90 -3.19
C ASN A 553 2.76 -0.38 -4.35
N GLU A 554 1.63 -1.02 -4.67
CA GLU A 554 0.66 -0.52 -5.66
C GLU A 554 0.04 0.82 -5.22
N GLY A 555 -0.41 0.91 -3.95
CA GLY A 555 -0.97 2.14 -3.38
C GLY A 555 0.03 3.29 -3.38
N ALA A 556 1.25 3.05 -2.92
CA ALA A 556 2.31 4.04 -2.97
C ALA A 556 2.64 4.42 -4.43
N MET A 557 2.71 3.46 -5.37
CA MET A 557 2.92 3.76 -6.80
C MET A 557 1.84 4.72 -7.32
N LEU A 558 0.57 4.47 -6.97
CA LEU A 558 -0.54 5.39 -7.26
C LEU A 558 -0.35 6.76 -6.56
N SER A 559 0.22 6.84 -5.36
CA SER A 559 0.57 8.14 -4.76
C SER A 559 1.64 8.93 -5.55
N ARG A 560 2.43 8.33 -6.44
CA ARG A 560 3.39 9.05 -7.32
C ARG A 560 2.71 9.82 -8.43
N ALA A 561 1.45 9.49 -8.72
CA ALA A 561 0.62 10.11 -9.73
C ALA A 561 0.21 11.55 -9.40
N TYR A 562 0.21 11.89 -8.09
CA TYR A 562 -0.31 13.14 -7.57
C TYR A 562 0.82 13.98 -6.96
N SER A 563 0.93 15.23 -7.40
CA SER A 563 1.71 16.24 -6.67
C SER A 563 1.06 16.55 -5.32
N GLU A 564 1.79 17.23 -4.44
CA GLU A 564 1.20 17.76 -3.20
C GLU A 564 0.09 18.82 -3.45
N GLU A 565 -0.05 19.35 -4.68
CA GLU A 565 -1.18 20.20 -5.09
C GLU A 565 -2.39 19.34 -5.48
N ASP A 566 -2.18 18.31 -6.31
CA ASP A 566 -3.26 17.40 -6.76
C ASP A 566 -3.90 16.67 -5.58
N LYS A 567 -3.10 16.31 -4.57
CA LYS A 567 -3.58 15.72 -3.31
C LYS A 567 -4.55 16.62 -2.53
N LYS A 568 -4.65 17.93 -2.81
CA LYS A 568 -5.69 18.78 -2.21
C LYS A 568 -7.09 18.54 -2.80
N GLY A 569 -7.20 17.75 -3.87
CA GLY A 569 -8.48 17.29 -4.42
C GLY A 569 -9.26 16.38 -3.48
N VAL A 570 -10.41 15.90 -3.95
CA VAL A 570 -11.25 14.96 -3.21
C VAL A 570 -10.77 13.54 -3.45
N PHE A 571 -10.49 12.81 -2.36
CA PHE A 571 -10.10 11.40 -2.39
C PHE A 571 -10.89 10.64 -1.32
N THR A 572 -11.47 9.49 -1.69
CA THR A 572 -12.25 8.66 -0.77
C THR A 572 -11.48 7.39 -0.45
N PHE A 573 -11.04 7.25 0.79
CA PHE A 573 -10.26 6.10 1.26
C PHE A 573 -11.16 5.15 2.05
N HIS A 574 -11.26 3.91 1.57
CA HIS A 574 -12.04 2.83 2.17
C HIS A 574 -11.08 1.98 3.02
N ILE A 575 -11.11 2.20 4.34
CA ILE A 575 -10.11 1.71 5.28
C ILE A 575 -10.71 0.57 6.11
N PRO A 576 -10.17 -0.66 6.03
CA PRO A 576 -10.62 -1.78 6.84
C PRO A 576 -10.48 -1.55 8.34
N VAL A 577 -11.44 -2.08 9.10
CA VAL A 577 -11.42 -2.19 10.57
C VAL A 577 -11.87 -3.59 10.93
N TYR A 578 -11.01 -4.36 11.59
CA TYR A 578 -11.31 -5.72 12.05
C TYR A 578 -11.88 -5.70 13.48
N ARG A 579 -12.59 -6.78 13.84
CA ARG A 579 -12.92 -7.02 15.25
C ARG A 579 -11.66 -7.38 16.03
N ASP A 580 -11.64 -7.08 17.33
CA ASP A 580 -10.64 -7.59 18.28
C ASP A 580 -9.17 -7.26 17.93
N MET A 581 -8.92 -6.14 17.23
CA MET A 581 -7.56 -5.68 16.93
C MET A 581 -6.77 -5.31 18.20
N PRO A 582 -5.44 -5.52 18.22
CA PRO A 582 -4.59 -5.08 19.33
C PRO A 582 -4.63 -3.56 19.50
N GLU A 583 -4.53 -3.08 20.73
CA GLU A 583 -4.64 -1.66 21.09
C GLU A 583 -3.68 -0.77 20.27
N LEU A 584 -2.43 -1.20 20.14
CA LEU A 584 -1.38 -0.56 19.36
C LEU A 584 -1.29 -1.15 17.95
N PRO A 585 -0.81 -0.38 16.95
CA PRO A 585 -0.46 -0.91 15.65
C PRO A 585 0.63 -2.00 15.71
N GLU A 586 0.47 -3.06 14.92
CA GLU A 586 1.43 -4.16 14.84
C GLU A 586 2.79 -3.66 14.31
N VAL A 587 3.89 -4.06 14.95
CA VAL A 587 5.23 -3.50 14.68
C VAL A 587 5.97 -4.35 13.63
N MET A 588 6.63 -3.70 12.67
CA MET A 588 7.45 -4.40 11.66
C MET A 588 8.56 -5.21 12.35
N PRO A 589 8.69 -6.53 12.09
CA PRO A 589 9.81 -7.31 12.58
C PRO A 589 11.14 -6.83 11.96
N THR A 590 12.17 -6.61 12.79
CA THR A 590 13.45 -5.98 12.37
C THR A 590 14.68 -6.89 12.47
N GLY A 591 14.60 -7.96 13.24
CA GLY A 591 15.72 -8.86 13.54
C GLY A 591 16.14 -9.73 12.35
N ASP A 592 17.39 -10.20 12.37
CA ASP A 592 17.98 -10.94 11.26
C ASP A 592 19.06 -11.94 11.73
N GLY A 593 19.53 -12.81 10.82
CA GLY A 593 20.43 -13.92 11.14
C GLY A 593 19.69 -15.24 11.38
N SER A 594 20.24 -16.15 12.18
CA SER A 594 19.62 -17.45 12.43
C SER A 594 18.24 -17.31 13.10
N PRO A 595 17.21 -18.03 12.63
CA PRO A 595 15.90 -18.11 13.28
C PRO A 595 15.82 -19.28 14.28
N ASN A 596 16.93 -19.98 14.54
CA ASN A 596 16.91 -21.28 15.21
C ASN A 596 16.78 -21.17 16.74
N ASN A 597 15.55 -20.97 17.18
CA ASN A 597 15.09 -20.89 18.56
C ASN A 597 14.83 -22.26 19.22
N ARG A 598 15.40 -23.36 18.71
CA ARG A 598 15.21 -24.71 19.27
C ARG A 598 16.23 -25.08 20.33
N LEU A 599 15.83 -25.97 21.24
CA LEU A 599 16.76 -26.67 22.13
C LEU A 599 17.40 -27.89 21.43
N SER A 600 18.63 -28.22 21.81
CA SER A 600 19.30 -29.50 21.52
C SER A 600 19.20 -30.51 22.67
N SER A 601 18.90 -30.03 23.89
CA SER A 601 18.61 -30.87 25.05
C SER A 601 17.81 -30.09 26.10
N LEU A 602 16.93 -30.78 26.84
CA LEU A 602 16.30 -30.31 28.07
C LEU A 602 16.34 -31.40 29.14
N SER A 603 16.63 -31.04 30.39
CA SER A 603 16.67 -31.95 31.53
C SER A 603 16.47 -31.22 32.86
N ILE A 604 16.07 -31.95 33.90
CA ILE A 604 15.97 -31.45 35.28
C ILE A 604 16.85 -32.35 36.15
N SER A 605 17.72 -31.76 36.97
CA SER A 605 18.70 -32.54 37.74
C SER A 605 18.01 -33.43 38.78
N GLY A 606 18.07 -34.74 38.57
CA GLY A 606 17.48 -35.75 39.46
C GLY A 606 16.05 -36.19 39.11
N TYR A 607 15.42 -35.61 38.07
CA TYR A 607 14.02 -35.89 37.72
C TYR A 607 13.83 -36.13 36.22
N ASN A 608 12.97 -37.09 35.89
CA ASN A 608 12.57 -37.36 34.51
C ASN A 608 11.52 -36.34 34.05
N ILE A 609 11.64 -35.90 32.80
CA ILE A 609 10.58 -35.16 32.10
C ILE A 609 9.80 -36.12 31.20
N THR A 610 8.48 -35.92 31.12
CA THR A 610 7.54 -36.72 30.32
C THR A 610 6.81 -35.82 29.32
N PRO A 611 6.83 -36.12 28.01
CA PRO A 611 7.61 -37.18 27.36
C PRO A 611 9.12 -36.91 27.45
N SER A 612 9.95 -37.87 27.04
CA SER A 612 11.39 -37.65 26.83
C SER A 612 11.63 -36.48 25.87
N PHE A 613 12.74 -35.76 26.04
CA PHE A 613 13.05 -34.58 25.24
C PHE A 613 13.00 -34.82 23.72
N SER A 614 12.32 -33.91 23.01
CA SER A 614 12.39 -33.75 21.56
C SER A 614 12.41 -32.25 21.24
N SER A 615 13.21 -31.84 20.25
CA SER A 615 13.30 -30.43 19.85
C SER A 615 12.01 -29.87 19.23
N ASP A 616 11.15 -30.75 18.70
CA ASP A 616 9.80 -30.47 18.19
C ASP A 616 8.70 -30.52 19.28
N ASN A 617 9.02 -30.87 20.54
CA ASN A 617 8.05 -30.84 21.63
C ASN A 617 8.33 -29.70 22.61
N TYR A 618 7.29 -28.89 22.84
CA TYR A 618 7.31 -27.66 23.63
C TYR A 618 6.62 -27.76 25.00
N SER A 619 5.98 -28.90 25.32
CA SER A 619 5.29 -29.10 26.60
C SER A 619 5.75 -30.38 27.28
N TYR A 620 6.16 -30.26 28.54
CA TYR A 620 6.66 -31.35 29.37
C TYR A 620 5.90 -31.39 30.70
N THR A 621 5.94 -32.54 31.35
CA THR A 621 5.54 -32.72 32.74
C THR A 621 6.72 -33.24 33.55
N VAL A 622 6.94 -32.69 34.75
CA VAL A 622 7.79 -33.28 35.78
C VAL A 622 6.94 -33.62 37.00
N GLU A 623 7.19 -34.79 37.59
CA GLU A 623 6.56 -35.22 38.84
C GLU A 623 7.58 -35.11 39.96
N LEU A 624 7.27 -34.31 40.98
CA LEU A 624 8.17 -33.95 42.10
C LEU A 624 7.55 -34.37 43.44
N PRO A 625 8.32 -34.89 44.41
CA PRO A 625 7.87 -35.01 45.80
C PRO A 625 7.42 -33.66 46.38
N SER A 626 6.41 -33.67 47.27
CA SER A 626 5.79 -32.45 47.82
C SER A 626 6.78 -31.50 48.50
N ASN A 627 7.85 -32.03 49.09
CA ASN A 627 8.91 -31.29 49.78
C ASN A 627 9.98 -30.65 48.87
N VAL A 628 9.87 -30.75 47.54
CA VAL A 628 10.84 -30.15 46.60
C VAL A 628 10.48 -28.69 46.30
N ASN A 629 11.31 -27.78 46.79
CA ASN A 629 11.13 -26.32 46.63
C ASN A 629 12.21 -25.64 45.76
N ASN A 630 13.12 -26.39 45.15
CA ASN A 630 14.06 -25.91 44.13
C ASN A 630 14.30 -27.02 43.09
N VAL A 631 14.42 -26.66 41.82
CA VAL A 631 14.84 -27.56 40.74
C VAL A 631 15.93 -26.94 39.89
N ASN A 632 16.97 -27.71 39.59
CA ASN A 632 18.07 -27.27 38.72
C ASN A 632 17.82 -27.71 37.28
N ILE A 633 17.31 -26.80 36.46
CA ILE A 633 16.93 -27.00 35.06
C ILE A 633 18.14 -26.75 34.15
N LYS A 634 18.41 -27.69 33.24
CA LYS A 634 19.53 -27.64 32.29
C LYS A 634 19.03 -27.80 30.86
N ALA A 635 19.33 -26.83 30.02
CA ALA A 635 19.04 -26.86 28.59
C ALA A 635 20.24 -26.38 27.78
N ASN A 636 20.33 -26.82 26.52
CA ASN A 636 21.31 -26.35 25.53
C ASN A 636 20.57 -25.95 24.27
N ALA A 637 21.04 -24.90 23.57
CA ALA A 637 20.46 -24.46 22.31
C ALA A 637 20.89 -25.39 21.15
N ALA A 638 20.09 -25.43 20.08
CA ALA A 638 20.47 -26.08 18.82
C ALA A 638 21.39 -25.21 17.95
N ASP A 639 21.49 -23.91 18.25
CA ASP A 639 22.31 -22.92 17.56
C ASP A 639 23.15 -22.13 18.58
N ALA A 640 24.43 -21.89 18.28
CA ALA A 640 25.35 -21.20 19.18
C ALA A 640 25.09 -19.68 19.29
N SER A 641 24.28 -19.11 18.39
CA SER A 641 23.86 -17.70 18.42
C SER A 641 22.58 -17.44 19.23
N THR A 642 21.96 -18.50 19.75
CA THR A 642 20.69 -18.48 20.47
C THR A 642 20.89 -18.36 21.99
N THR A 643 20.02 -17.58 22.64
CA THR A 643 20.04 -17.36 24.09
C THR A 643 18.87 -18.07 24.79
N ILE A 644 19.06 -18.47 26.05
CA ILE A 644 18.06 -19.21 26.85
C ILE A 644 17.88 -18.52 28.20
N SER A 645 16.64 -18.34 28.64
CA SER A 645 16.27 -18.00 30.02
C SER A 645 15.23 -18.97 30.59
N GLY A 646 15.04 -18.97 31.92
CA GLY A 646 14.22 -20.00 32.62
C GLY A 646 14.99 -21.28 32.96
N ILE A 647 16.33 -21.21 33.02
CA ILE A 647 17.23 -22.31 33.37
C ILE A 647 18.12 -21.95 34.57
N GLY A 648 18.79 -22.95 35.15
CA GLY A 648 19.52 -22.83 36.42
C GLY A 648 18.70 -23.35 37.60
N ASP A 649 19.01 -22.87 38.80
CA ASP A 649 18.23 -23.16 40.01
C ASP A 649 16.97 -22.29 40.06
N ILE A 650 15.80 -22.94 40.00
CA ILE A 650 14.48 -22.31 40.03
C ILE A 650 13.76 -22.69 41.32
N GLU A 651 13.57 -21.70 42.20
CA GLU A 651 12.77 -21.84 43.41
C GLU A 651 11.28 -22.07 43.06
N LEU A 652 10.67 -23.05 43.71
CA LEU A 652 9.30 -23.50 43.44
C LEU A 652 8.40 -23.19 44.64
N ASN A 653 7.52 -22.21 44.47
CA ASN A 653 6.44 -21.94 45.42
C ASN A 653 5.29 -22.95 45.24
N TYR A 654 4.39 -23.02 46.22
CA TYR A 654 3.19 -23.88 46.15
C TYR A 654 2.22 -23.51 45.02
N SER A 655 2.32 -22.31 44.46
CA SER A 655 1.53 -21.83 43.32
C SER A 655 2.14 -22.11 41.94
N ASN A 656 3.38 -22.63 41.86
CA ASN A 656 4.03 -22.92 40.58
C ASN A 656 3.48 -24.20 39.94
N SER A 657 2.47 -24.06 39.08
CA SER A 657 2.01 -25.14 38.18
C SER A 657 2.95 -25.37 36.99
N THR A 658 3.73 -24.37 36.61
CA THR A 658 4.54 -24.37 35.38
C THR A 658 5.81 -23.54 35.57
N VAL A 659 6.89 -23.93 34.90
CA VAL A 659 8.09 -23.10 34.64
C VAL A 659 8.29 -23.02 33.13
N ASP A 660 8.46 -21.80 32.61
CA ASP A 660 8.67 -21.54 31.19
C ASP A 660 10.14 -21.26 30.89
N ILE A 661 10.68 -21.97 29.89
CA ILE A 661 12.00 -21.73 29.32
C ILE A 661 11.81 -20.96 28.01
N ILE A 662 12.41 -19.78 27.91
CA ILE A 662 12.33 -18.92 26.73
C ILE A 662 13.62 -19.02 25.94
N VAL A 663 13.53 -19.45 24.69
CA VAL A 663 14.65 -19.60 23.78
C VAL A 663 14.53 -18.50 22.72
N THR A 664 15.53 -17.61 22.63
CA THR A 664 15.53 -16.45 21.73
C THR A 664 16.65 -16.60 20.70
N ALA A 665 16.29 -16.74 19.43
CA ALA A 665 17.23 -16.85 18.33
C ALA A 665 17.96 -15.53 18.02
N GLN A 666 19.01 -15.60 17.19
CA GLN A 666 19.78 -14.43 16.75
C GLN A 666 18.90 -13.33 16.16
N ASN A 667 17.88 -13.71 15.38
CA ASN A 667 16.93 -12.78 14.76
C ASN A 667 15.81 -12.28 15.70
N GLY A 668 15.88 -12.62 16.98
CA GLY A 668 14.91 -12.22 18.00
C GLY A 668 13.60 -13.01 18.02
N THR A 669 13.39 -14.01 17.14
CA THR A 669 12.25 -14.92 17.29
C THR A 669 12.38 -15.72 18.59
N LYS A 670 11.24 -15.95 19.25
CA LYS A 670 11.18 -16.63 20.54
C LYS A 670 10.39 -17.91 20.43
N GLU A 671 10.82 -18.90 21.19
CA GLU A 671 10.14 -20.18 21.38
C GLU A 671 9.99 -20.44 22.88
N LYS A 672 8.91 -21.14 23.28
CA LYS A 672 8.61 -21.40 24.68
C LYS A 672 8.49 -22.90 24.96
N TYR A 673 9.40 -23.40 25.78
CA TYR A 673 9.37 -24.77 26.30
C TYR A 673 8.81 -24.74 27.74
N SER A 674 7.57 -25.22 27.93
CA SER A 674 6.88 -25.22 29.22
C SER A 674 7.06 -26.54 29.97
N ILE A 675 7.53 -26.48 31.22
CA ILE A 675 7.57 -27.61 32.15
C ILE A 675 6.42 -27.47 33.14
N ASN A 676 5.41 -28.32 33.02
CA ASN A 676 4.32 -28.42 33.98
C ASN A 676 4.78 -29.24 35.19
N ILE A 677 4.57 -28.71 36.39
CA ILE A 677 4.99 -29.31 37.65
C ILE A 677 3.78 -29.96 38.29
N LYS A 678 3.84 -31.28 38.47
CA LYS A 678 2.97 -31.99 39.40
C LYS A 678 3.75 -32.26 40.68
N ARG A 679 3.28 -31.72 41.81
CA ARG A 679 3.71 -32.23 43.12
C ARG A 679 2.90 -33.48 43.45
N GLY A 680 3.56 -34.50 43.99
CA GLY A 680 2.88 -35.59 44.69
C GLY A 680 2.18 -35.05 45.94
N ASN A 681 1.19 -35.78 46.45
CA ASN A 681 0.54 -35.50 47.74
C ASN A 681 1.51 -35.83 48.89
#